data_AF-A0A382AMP0-F1
#
_entry.id   AF-A0A382AMP0-F1
#
_cell.length_a   1.000
_cell.length_b   1.000
_cell.length_c   1.000
_cell.angle_alpha   90.00
_cell.angle_beta   90.00
_cell.angle_gamma   90.00
#
_symmetry.space_group_name_H-M   'P 1'
#
loop_
_entity.id
_entity.type
_entity.pdbx_description
1 polymer ?
#
loop_
_entity_poly.entity_id
_entity_poly.type
_entity_poly.pdbx_seq_one_letter_code
_entity_poly.pdbx_strand_id
1 'polypeptide(L)'
;AKLQRPYGVAIDGSNNLYIADDWNNRVRKVNTSGIISTVAGTGSGGFSGDGGAATSAELSVPARVAVDSNGNLYIADLGNHRIRKVDTSGNISTIAGNGEGGFNGDDSTATSAKLNNPWGVEVDPSGNVYIADSGNNRIRKVDTSGNISAFAGTGTAGYSGDGGAATSAKLTGPEFIIIQNNNYYISDYGNYRIRKIDSNGVITTIVGSDVYNGDNILASTARIRLPRNMWMDKNDNLYFAEQLSNRIRKIDSNGVITTVAGTGEAGLSGDGGAATLAKINDPRGVTGDNAGNLYISDRGNALIRKVDTNGIISTFAGTAGTVGFSGDGGAATSAKLSFPYALTMNGGNLYFAEIYNHVIRKIDANGVISTVAGQGEQSDFSGDGGAATSAKLSTVGGVNFDSQGNMYIADYGNNRIRKVDTSGNISTVAGTGEGGYTGDGGAATSAKINAPINVIVDAADNLLIVQWSNDPAIRKVWKGSGIITTVAGTGTAGYTTDTTAIHALLSSPQGMALDSKGNLFFGEQGNNIIRKVNASYHTLTGTPTNSAAGNHSMTLTASDGQGGSATQSFTLKVIDPTAPIISSVSSSTGNGAYKIGDVIAVTTTFSETVNVTGTPQLELDTGDNSLSFDGTNDYVALNALDLSSSNGMSFSLWVQKKTGLPSSGNYETVLRQDLGGSPDFLLQFTGDSKLAFGLKTQNSGYSELKVDISSSDYINKWVHIAGFLDNTTSWSYLYVNGVKVGQNNNNSGPATNTANYKLRIGNSP
;
A
#
# COMPACT_ATOMS: atom_id res chain seq x y z
N ALA A 1 23.94 -10.34 -9.05
CA ALA A 1 24.02 -9.90 -7.66
C ALA A 1 25.36 -9.22 -7.22
N LYS A 2 25.64 -7.96 -7.65
CA LYS A 2 26.91 -7.32 -8.05
C LYS A 2 27.67 -6.33 -7.12
N LEU A 3 28.00 -6.66 -5.86
CA LEU A 3 29.16 -6.12 -5.06
C LEU A 3 29.86 -4.82 -5.54
N GLN A 4 29.22 -3.66 -5.45
CA GLN A 4 29.83 -2.29 -5.48
C GLN A 4 29.94 -1.92 -3.92
N ARG A 5 31.15 -1.64 -3.38
CA ARG A 5 31.61 -1.15 -2.01
C ARG A 5 30.75 -1.36 -0.69
N PRO A 6 30.36 -2.57 -0.19
CA PRO A 6 29.64 -2.88 1.11
C PRO A 6 30.16 -2.38 2.52
N TYR A 7 29.29 -2.33 3.58
CA TYR A 7 29.51 -1.66 4.92
C TYR A 7 28.66 -2.16 6.13
N GLY A 8 27.49 -1.58 6.49
CA GLY A 8 27.03 -1.54 7.91
C GLY A 8 25.99 -2.59 8.41
N VAL A 9 26.44 -3.71 9.04
CA VAL A 9 25.67 -4.95 9.36
C VAL A 9 25.37 -5.27 10.87
N ALA A 10 24.75 -6.44 11.20
CA ALA A 10 24.46 -7.13 12.52
C ALA A 10 23.44 -8.33 12.35
N ILE A 11 23.00 -9.10 13.41
CA ILE A 11 22.21 -10.39 13.32
C ILE A 11 21.18 -10.60 14.48
N ASP A 12 20.25 -11.59 14.40
CA ASP A 12 18.83 -11.36 14.77
C ASP A 12 17.81 -12.53 15.06
N GLY A 13 16.47 -12.27 14.95
CA GLY A 13 15.31 -13.11 15.36
C GLY A 13 14.43 -13.75 14.25
N SER A 14 14.82 -13.66 12.98
CA SER A 14 14.32 -14.53 11.89
C SER A 14 15.40 -14.95 10.89
N ASN A 15 16.54 -14.26 10.99
CA ASN A 15 17.80 -14.31 10.25
C ASN A 15 17.98 -13.25 9.14
N ASN A 16 17.36 -12.06 9.21
CA ASN A 16 17.56 -10.96 8.23
C ASN A 16 18.83 -10.10 8.39
N LEU A 17 20.06 -10.63 8.41
CA LEU A 17 21.34 -9.87 8.30
C LEU A 17 21.62 -9.18 6.92
N TYR A 18 21.03 -8.05 6.54
CA TYR A 18 21.15 -7.55 5.16
C TYR A 18 22.64 -7.26 4.73
N ILE A 19 23.06 -7.20 3.47
CA ILE A 19 24.34 -6.56 3.08
C ILE A 19 24.20 -5.75 1.78
N ALA A 20 24.30 -4.43 1.91
CA ALA A 20 24.11 -3.40 0.89
C ALA A 20 25.30 -3.16 -0.09
N ASP A 21 25.08 -2.38 -1.16
CA ASP A 21 25.78 -2.16 -2.46
C ASP A 21 25.87 -0.68 -2.97
N ASP A 22 26.96 -0.13 -3.53
CA ASP A 22 27.50 1.27 -3.37
C ASP A 22 27.54 2.49 -4.36
N TRP A 23 27.05 2.55 -5.60
CA TRP A 23 26.83 3.89 -6.27
C TRP A 23 25.40 4.11 -6.75
N ASN A 24 24.55 3.22 -6.28
CA ASN A 24 23.68 2.41 -7.10
C ASN A 24 22.44 1.84 -6.38
N ASN A 25 22.03 2.34 -5.23
CA ASN A 25 20.64 2.70 -4.96
C ASN A 25 19.59 1.62 -4.55
N ARG A 26 19.87 0.56 -3.74
CA ARG A 26 18.94 -0.61 -3.48
C ARG A 26 18.82 -1.34 -2.06
N VAL A 27 18.00 -2.44 -1.85
CA VAL A 27 17.83 -3.24 -0.55
C VAL A 27 17.37 -4.75 -0.57
N ARG A 28 17.66 -5.58 0.49
CA ARG A 28 18.05 -7.05 0.45
C ARG A 28 17.45 -8.21 1.31
N LYS A 29 17.57 -9.51 0.95
CA LYS A 29 17.21 -10.78 1.63
C LYS A 29 17.27 -12.05 0.71
N VAL A 30 18.28 -12.94 0.78
CA VAL A 30 18.09 -14.39 0.49
C VAL A 30 17.41 -14.76 1.74
N ASN A 31 16.08 -14.78 1.71
CA ASN A 31 15.38 -15.38 2.83
C ASN A 31 16.02 -16.72 3.19
N THR A 32 15.69 -17.32 4.31
CA THR A 32 16.32 -18.50 4.87
C THR A 32 16.63 -19.45 3.70
N SER A 33 15.64 -19.76 2.84
CA SER A 33 15.89 -20.38 1.54
C SER A 33 16.45 -19.35 0.63
N GLY A 34 15.54 -18.52 0.13
CA GLY A 34 15.83 -17.20 -0.33
C GLY A 34 15.73 -16.96 -1.80
N ILE A 35 14.54 -17.09 -2.42
CA ILE A 35 14.29 -16.15 -3.54
C ILE A 35 14.72 -14.77 -3.03
N ILE A 36 15.41 -14.05 -3.86
CA ILE A 36 16.45 -13.18 -3.37
C ILE A 36 16.17 -11.89 -4.09
N SER A 37 15.09 -11.19 -3.70
CA SER A 37 14.64 -9.98 -4.40
C SER A 37 13.33 -9.39 -3.89
N THR A 38 13.08 -8.06 -3.66
CA THR A 38 13.97 -6.86 -3.71
C THR A 38 13.33 -5.47 -3.39
N VAL A 39 13.68 -4.70 -2.32
CA VAL A 39 12.65 -3.75 -1.72
C VAL A 39 12.96 -2.39 -1.10
N ALA A 40 14.15 -1.78 -1.19
CA ALA A 40 14.22 -0.37 -0.79
C ALA A 40 15.24 0.43 -1.58
N GLY A 41 14.80 1.06 -2.66
CA GLY A 41 15.50 2.15 -3.32
C GLY A 41 15.23 2.26 -4.80
N THR A 42 16.02 3.01 -5.57
CA THR A 42 16.21 2.75 -7.02
C THR A 42 17.05 3.75 -7.75
N GLY A 43 17.23 4.96 -7.20
CA GLY A 43 18.04 6.09 -7.70
C GLY A 43 17.75 6.55 -9.12
N SER A 44 16.88 7.53 -9.41
CA SER A 44 17.12 9.00 -9.49
C SER A 44 16.72 9.88 -8.26
N GLY A 45 16.02 11.01 -8.48
CA GLY A 45 15.32 11.81 -7.46
C GLY A 45 14.83 13.18 -7.98
N GLY A 46 13.52 13.28 -8.25
CA GLY A 46 12.70 14.50 -8.32
C GLY A 46 11.44 14.32 -7.44
N PHE A 47 10.76 15.39 -7.01
CA PHE A 47 9.95 15.28 -5.78
C PHE A 47 8.68 14.39 -5.91
N SER A 48 8.62 13.22 -5.23
CA SER A 48 7.41 12.41 -5.23
C SER A 48 7.14 11.49 -4.01
N GLY A 49 5.84 11.43 -3.72
CA GLY A 49 5.01 10.24 -3.88
C GLY A 49 4.67 9.50 -2.59
N ASP A 50 4.12 10.24 -1.69
CA ASP A 50 3.46 9.66 -0.55
C ASP A 50 2.19 8.88 -0.90
N GLY A 51 2.08 7.60 -0.49
CA GLY A 51 0.77 7.04 -0.15
C GLY A 51 0.58 5.52 0.01
N GLY A 52 1.50 4.61 -0.34
CA GLY A 52 1.06 3.20 -0.51
C GLY A 52 2.12 2.15 -0.83
N ALA A 53 1.71 1.13 -1.61
CA ALA A 53 2.42 -0.14 -1.83
C ALA A 53 3.58 -0.02 -2.81
N ALA A 54 4.74 -0.43 -2.35
CA ALA A 54 5.75 0.59 -2.27
C ALA A 54 6.71 0.59 -3.44
N THR A 55 6.33 0.59 -4.71
CA THR A 55 7.25 1.08 -5.76
C THR A 55 6.70 1.93 -6.86
N SER A 56 7.43 3.02 -7.08
CA SER A 56 7.97 3.54 -8.32
C SER A 56 8.71 4.89 -8.14
N ALA A 57 9.91 4.98 -7.56
CA ALA A 57 10.09 5.66 -6.28
C ALA A 57 11.40 6.42 -5.92
N GLU A 58 11.42 7.62 -5.22
CA GLU A 58 12.43 8.77 -5.03
C GLU A 58 13.18 9.14 -3.61
N LEU A 59 14.56 9.10 -3.42
CA LEU A 59 15.48 9.16 -2.16
C LEU A 59 16.91 9.83 -2.46
N SER A 60 17.99 9.76 -1.63
CA SER A 60 19.46 9.54 -2.02
C SER A 60 20.68 9.52 -0.97
N VAL A 61 21.53 8.49 -1.13
CA VAL A 61 22.78 7.84 -0.53
C VAL A 61 22.93 7.44 0.99
N PRO A 62 22.76 6.15 1.38
CA PRO A 62 21.88 5.46 3.07
C PRO A 62 22.53 5.06 4.51
N ALA A 63 23.82 5.22 4.89
CA ALA A 63 24.65 4.65 6.01
C ALA A 63 24.41 3.34 6.89
N ARG A 64 23.21 2.86 7.36
CA ARG A 64 22.84 1.55 8.06
C ARG A 64 21.29 1.48 8.28
N VAL A 65 20.70 0.65 9.18
CA VAL A 65 19.43 0.90 9.95
C VAL A 65 19.52 0.74 11.51
N ALA A 66 18.90 -0.08 12.43
CA ALA A 66 18.85 -1.65 12.63
C ALA A 66 17.30 -1.83 13.23
N VAL A 67 16.81 -2.50 14.32
CA VAL A 67 15.46 -3.21 14.45
C VAL A 67 14.90 -3.38 15.92
N ASP A 68 13.62 -3.84 16.14
CA ASP A 68 12.89 -4.07 17.44
C ASP A 68 12.11 -5.44 17.79
N SER A 69 10.77 -5.61 17.66
CA SER A 69 9.89 -6.81 18.01
C SER A 69 8.43 -6.94 17.40
N ASN A 70 8.11 -7.78 16.37
CA ASN A 70 7.00 -7.77 15.32
C ASN A 70 7.09 -7.30 13.78
N GLY A 71 7.97 -6.40 13.28
CA GLY A 71 8.28 -6.08 11.85
C GLY A 71 8.76 -4.64 11.38
N ASN A 72 9.07 -3.64 12.23
CA ASN A 72 8.84 -2.20 11.99
C ASN A 72 10.06 -1.21 11.79
N LEU A 73 10.78 -1.17 10.65
CA LEU A 73 11.90 -0.22 10.35
C LEU A 73 11.59 1.32 9.95
N TYR A 74 12.31 2.39 10.37
CA TYR A 74 12.23 3.90 10.05
C TYR A 74 13.45 4.80 9.39
N ILE A 75 13.41 5.44 8.16
CA ILE A 75 14.50 5.72 7.11
C ILE A 75 15.31 7.09 6.90
N ALA A 76 16.57 7.32 7.36
CA ALA A 76 17.34 8.62 7.20
C ALA A 76 17.84 9.12 5.80
N ASP A 77 18.17 10.42 5.53
CA ASP A 77 18.58 11.02 4.20
C ASP A 77 19.79 12.10 4.11
N LEU A 78 20.81 12.10 3.17
CA LEU A 78 22.09 12.97 3.15
C LEU A 78 22.56 13.73 1.86
N GLY A 79 22.25 13.33 0.63
CA GLY A 79 22.18 14.29 -0.54
C GLY A 79 20.79 14.88 -1.26
N ASN A 80 18.60 15.35 -0.55
CA ASN A 80 17.61 15.32 0.66
C ASN A 80 17.91 15.10 2.21
N HIS A 81 17.21 15.73 3.17
CA HIS A 81 17.43 15.46 4.61
C HIS A 81 16.15 15.01 5.39
N ARG A 82 15.89 13.70 5.48
CA ARG A 82 14.64 13.05 6.00
C ARG A 82 14.87 11.74 6.81
N ILE A 83 13.83 11.08 7.31
CA ILE A 83 13.71 9.76 8.00
C ILE A 83 12.36 9.11 7.61
N ARG A 84 12.29 7.89 7.07
CA ARG A 84 11.08 7.24 6.49
C ARG A 84 10.54 5.94 7.18
N LYS A 85 9.76 5.01 6.57
CA LYS A 85 8.95 3.97 7.29
C LYS A 85 8.23 2.90 6.40
N VAL A 86 8.83 1.87 5.79
CA VAL A 86 8.11 0.86 4.92
C VAL A 86 7.30 -0.26 5.60
N ASP A 87 6.02 -0.06 5.87
CA ASP A 87 5.00 -1.07 6.24
C ASP A 87 5.16 -2.55 5.69
N THR A 88 4.55 -3.58 6.33
CA THR A 88 4.86 -5.02 6.07
C THR A 88 4.23 -5.54 4.81
N SER A 89 3.02 -5.05 4.49
CA SER A 89 2.43 -5.15 3.15
C SER A 89 3.42 -4.62 2.11
N GLY A 90 4.34 -3.78 2.55
CA GLY A 90 5.24 -3.01 1.74
C GLY A 90 4.55 -1.74 1.32
N ASN A 91 3.86 -1.02 2.22
CA ASN A 91 3.54 0.41 2.07
C ASN A 91 4.55 1.27 2.85
N ILE A 92 4.38 2.59 3.06
CA ILE A 92 5.45 3.43 3.67
C ILE A 92 4.99 4.81 4.24
N SER A 93 5.77 5.52 5.09
CA SER A 93 5.77 6.99 5.37
C SER A 93 7.14 7.64 5.67
N THR A 94 7.24 8.98 5.82
CA THR A 94 8.27 9.76 6.57
C THR A 94 7.83 9.72 7.99
N ILE A 95 8.80 9.62 8.89
CA ILE A 95 8.59 9.85 10.30
C ILE A 95 9.52 10.93 10.86
N ALA A 96 10.51 11.46 10.14
CA ALA A 96 11.21 12.70 10.52
C ALA A 96 11.85 13.45 9.35
N GLY A 97 12.04 14.76 9.46
CA GLY A 97 12.59 15.61 8.42
C GLY A 97 11.57 16.04 7.35
N ASN A 98 11.87 17.11 6.63
CA ASN A 98 11.13 17.70 5.52
C ASN A 98 11.94 17.69 4.21
N GLY A 99 13.24 17.43 4.30
CA GLY A 99 14.11 17.26 3.16
C GLY A 99 15.07 18.40 2.83
N GLU A 100 14.88 19.61 3.35
CA GLU A 100 15.87 20.69 3.19
C GLU A 100 17.02 20.53 4.17
N GLY A 101 18.25 20.84 3.73
CA GLY A 101 19.44 20.71 4.56
C GLY A 101 19.54 21.76 5.65
N GLY A 102 19.61 21.31 6.90
CA GLY A 102 19.84 22.16 8.05
C GLY A 102 19.04 21.72 9.26
N PHE A 103 18.58 22.67 10.06
CA PHE A 103 17.91 22.38 11.32
C PHE A 103 16.72 23.30 11.57
N ASN A 104 15.56 22.71 11.86
CA ASN A 104 14.43 23.31 12.57
C ASN A 104 13.53 22.17 13.13
N GLY A 105 12.47 22.54 13.83
CA GLY A 105 11.30 21.68 14.06
C GLY A 105 11.42 20.59 15.12
N ASP A 106 12.35 20.71 16.08
CA ASP A 106 12.20 19.97 17.34
C ASP A 106 10.88 20.38 18.03
N ASP A 107 10.27 19.43 18.74
CA ASP A 107 8.95 19.51 19.39
C ASP A 107 7.80 19.90 18.43
N SER A 108 7.90 19.45 17.17
CA SER A 108 6.88 19.64 16.13
C SER A 108 6.66 18.38 15.30
N THR A 109 5.67 18.41 14.38
CA THR A 109 5.40 17.31 13.46
C THR A 109 6.66 16.95 12.68
N ALA A 110 7.10 15.71 12.84
CA ALA A 110 8.42 15.30 12.46
C ALA A 110 8.71 15.45 10.97
N THR A 111 7.69 15.24 10.12
CA THR A 111 7.73 15.40 8.65
C THR A 111 7.96 16.85 8.18
N SER A 112 7.97 17.83 9.10
CA SER A 112 8.13 19.28 8.84
C SER A 112 9.45 19.89 9.34
N ALA A 113 10.20 19.16 10.18
CA ALA A 113 11.53 19.54 10.68
C ALA A 113 12.62 19.40 9.59
N LYS A 114 13.77 20.05 9.69
CA LYS A 114 14.94 19.83 8.81
C LYS A 114 15.94 18.96 9.52
N LEU A 115 16.37 17.87 8.90
CA LEU A 115 17.56 17.14 9.32
C LEU A 115 18.76 17.69 8.52
N ASN A 116 19.96 17.30 8.92
CA ASN A 116 21.15 17.49 8.13
C ASN A 116 22.00 16.25 8.24
N ASN A 117 22.08 15.49 7.15
CA ASN A 117 23.01 14.40 7.01
C ASN A 117 22.86 13.30 8.10
N PRO A 118 21.65 12.77 8.39
CA PRO A 118 21.39 11.75 9.41
C PRO A 118 22.05 10.37 9.25
N TRP A 119 23.35 10.34 9.44
CA TRP A 119 24.27 9.20 9.51
C TRP A 119 23.99 8.26 10.69
N GLY A 120 22.77 8.15 11.23
CA GLY A 120 22.38 7.09 12.16
C GLY A 120 20.86 6.94 12.35
N VAL A 121 20.42 5.74 12.70
CA VAL A 121 19.06 5.44 13.13
C VAL A 121 19.03 4.13 13.91
N GLU A 122 18.03 3.91 14.74
CA GLU A 122 17.74 2.69 15.49
C GLU A 122 16.31 2.82 16.08
N VAL A 123 15.88 1.87 16.90
CA VAL A 123 14.53 1.82 17.46
C VAL A 123 14.49 1.13 18.84
N ASP A 124 13.48 1.43 19.64
CA ASP A 124 13.18 0.63 20.84
C ASP A 124 12.05 -0.39 20.60
N PRO A 125 11.91 -1.42 21.45
CA PRO A 125 10.75 -2.32 21.45
C PRO A 125 9.37 -1.62 21.54
N SER A 126 9.31 -0.34 21.96
CA SER A 126 8.08 0.47 21.93
C SER A 126 7.76 1.07 20.54
N GLY A 127 8.70 0.98 19.59
CA GLY A 127 8.56 1.48 18.23
C GLY A 127 8.92 2.96 18.05
N ASN A 128 9.54 3.63 19.02
CA ASN A 128 10.08 4.98 18.81
C ASN A 128 11.37 4.92 18.00
N VAL A 129 11.62 5.97 17.21
CA VAL A 129 12.77 6.03 16.30
C VAL A 129 13.85 6.92 16.87
N TYR A 130 15.09 6.48 16.80
CA TYR A 130 16.26 7.25 17.22
C TYR A 130 17.13 7.49 16.01
N ILE A 131 17.62 8.71 15.82
CA ILE A 131 18.10 9.23 14.54
C ILE A 131 19.41 9.95 14.77
N ALA A 132 20.57 9.40 14.41
CA ALA A 132 21.77 10.22 14.38
C ALA A 132 21.69 11.17 13.19
N ASP A 133 21.46 12.45 13.49
CA ASP A 133 21.27 13.59 12.60
C ASP A 133 22.59 14.36 12.52
N SER A 134 23.48 13.87 11.66
CA SER A 134 24.92 13.91 11.95
C SER A 134 25.63 15.15 11.44
N GLY A 135 25.21 15.71 10.32
CA GLY A 135 25.57 17.08 9.92
C GLY A 135 24.98 18.14 10.86
N ASN A 136 23.90 17.80 11.58
CA ASN A 136 23.38 18.57 12.72
C ASN A 136 24.00 18.13 14.05
N ASN A 137 24.96 17.21 14.09
CA ASN A 137 25.70 16.84 15.30
C ASN A 137 24.82 16.42 16.49
N ARG A 138 23.75 15.67 16.24
CA ARG A 138 22.75 15.30 17.26
C ARG A 138 22.14 13.93 17.02
N ILE A 139 21.49 13.36 18.04
CA ILE A 139 20.49 12.30 17.89
C ILE A 139 19.10 12.92 18.05
N ARG A 140 18.15 12.63 17.17
CA ARG A 140 16.74 13.02 17.34
C ARG A 140 15.87 11.79 17.59
N LYS A 141 14.80 11.97 18.36
CA LYS A 141 13.79 10.94 18.62
C LYS A 141 12.53 11.29 17.82
N VAL A 142 11.87 10.28 17.29
CA VAL A 142 10.46 10.37 16.86
C VAL A 142 9.62 9.45 17.72
N ASP A 143 8.53 10.01 18.24
CA ASP A 143 7.54 9.25 19.00
C ASP A 143 6.55 8.50 18.09
N THR A 144 5.74 7.62 18.67
CA THR A 144 4.71 6.88 17.93
C THR A 144 3.55 7.76 17.42
N SER A 145 3.52 9.06 17.78
CA SER A 145 2.56 10.05 17.29
C SER A 145 3.09 10.84 16.08
N GLY A 146 4.36 10.66 15.70
CA GLY A 146 4.98 11.36 14.59
C GLY A 146 5.48 12.78 14.93
N ASN A 147 5.73 13.08 16.20
CA ASN A 147 6.47 14.27 16.61
C ASN A 147 7.97 13.97 16.68
N ILE A 148 8.82 14.93 16.34
CA ILE A 148 10.27 14.83 16.52
C ILE A 148 10.73 15.71 17.67
N SER A 149 11.68 15.24 18.45
CA SER A 149 12.39 16.03 19.46
C SER A 149 13.89 15.74 19.43
N ALA A 150 14.68 16.58 20.08
CA ALA A 150 16.06 16.24 20.38
C ALA A 150 16.09 15.03 21.33
N PHE A 151 16.92 14.03 21.03
CA PHE A 151 17.22 12.94 21.95
C PHE A 151 18.60 13.13 22.59
N ALA A 152 19.58 13.54 21.79
CA ALA A 152 20.89 13.95 22.25
C ALA A 152 21.50 15.02 21.34
N GLY A 153 22.46 15.82 21.80
CA GLY A 153 23.20 16.72 20.91
C GLY A 153 22.57 18.11 20.71
N THR A 154 23.30 19.19 21.01
CA THR A 154 22.78 20.57 20.93
C THR A 154 22.64 21.12 19.52
N GLY A 155 23.11 20.44 18.47
CA GLY A 155 23.27 21.03 17.13
C GLY A 155 24.71 21.48 16.83
N THR A 156 25.48 21.82 17.86
CA THR A 156 26.85 22.31 17.73
C THR A 156 27.84 21.14 17.77
N ALA A 157 28.66 21.00 16.73
CA ALA A 157 29.79 20.06 16.73
C ALA A 157 30.70 20.27 17.96
N GLY A 158 31.16 19.17 18.54
CA GLY A 158 32.07 19.14 19.69
C GLY A 158 31.73 18.02 20.67
N TYR A 159 32.30 18.11 21.87
CA TYR A 159 32.16 17.09 22.91
C TYR A 159 31.91 17.75 24.28
N SER A 160 30.75 17.49 24.87
CA SER A 160 30.37 17.94 26.22
C SER A 160 29.09 17.23 26.72
N GLY A 161 28.73 17.43 27.99
CA GLY A 161 27.39 17.12 28.54
C GLY A 161 27.18 15.73 29.15
N ASP A 162 28.24 14.94 29.31
CA ASP A 162 28.18 13.68 30.07
C ASP A 162 27.72 13.89 31.51
N GLY A 163 26.89 12.98 32.02
CA GLY A 163 26.25 13.07 33.33
C GLY A 163 25.04 14.01 33.37
N GLY A 164 24.74 14.72 32.28
CA GLY A 164 23.55 15.55 32.12
C GLY A 164 22.52 14.95 31.16
N ALA A 165 21.41 15.68 30.98
CA ALA A 165 20.40 15.34 29.98
C ALA A 165 21.03 15.31 28.58
N ALA A 166 20.80 14.23 27.84
CA ALA A 166 21.45 13.95 26.56
C ALA A 166 21.25 15.09 25.54
N THR A 167 20.09 15.73 25.53
CA THR A 167 19.74 16.89 24.68
C THR A 167 20.67 18.11 24.87
N SER A 168 21.32 18.23 26.02
CA SER A 168 22.26 19.32 26.37
C SER A 168 23.73 18.99 26.04
N ALA A 169 24.02 17.76 25.59
CA ALA A 169 25.36 17.33 25.23
C ALA A 169 25.77 17.77 23.82
N LYS A 170 27.08 17.74 23.53
CA LYS A 170 27.59 17.88 22.15
C LYS A 170 28.11 16.55 21.63
N LEU A 171 27.83 16.31 20.36
CA LEU A 171 28.31 15.20 19.54
C LEU A 171 29.04 15.80 18.32
N THR A 172 29.72 14.99 17.51
CA THR A 172 30.24 15.40 16.20
C THR A 172 30.02 14.28 15.19
N GLY A 173 29.20 14.53 14.17
CA GLY A 173 28.96 13.55 13.09
C GLY A 173 28.67 12.11 13.54
N PRO A 174 27.73 11.85 14.46
CA PRO A 174 27.47 10.49 14.95
C PRO A 174 27.03 9.52 13.83
N GLU A 175 27.67 8.34 13.71
CA GLU A 175 27.52 7.38 12.59
C GLU A 175 26.64 6.14 12.88
N PHE A 176 26.17 5.92 14.11
CA PHE A 176 25.30 4.76 14.42
C PHE A 176 24.65 4.89 15.81
N ILE A 177 23.68 4.03 16.11
CA ILE A 177 23.10 3.80 17.43
C ILE A 177 22.64 2.32 17.50
N ILE A 178 22.90 1.62 18.61
CA ILE A 178 22.30 0.31 18.94
C ILE A 178 21.36 0.47 20.13
N ILE A 179 20.24 -0.26 20.18
CA ILE A 179 19.37 -0.29 21.36
C ILE A 179 19.29 -1.68 21.97
N GLN A 180 19.48 -1.76 23.29
CA GLN A 180 19.34 -2.98 24.07
C GLN A 180 18.88 -2.65 25.49
N ASN A 181 17.85 -3.35 25.98
CA ASN A 181 17.36 -3.22 27.36
C ASN A 181 17.06 -1.75 27.77
N ASN A 182 16.45 -0.96 26.86
CA ASN A 182 16.19 0.48 26.98
C ASN A 182 17.44 1.36 27.23
N ASN A 183 18.62 0.89 26.81
CA ASN A 183 19.84 1.69 26.71
C ASN A 183 20.19 1.93 25.23
N TYR A 184 20.83 3.07 24.94
CA TYR A 184 21.05 3.57 23.58
C TYR A 184 22.54 3.84 23.35
N TYR A 185 23.18 3.10 22.43
CA TYR A 185 24.64 3.05 22.25
C TYR A 185 25.08 3.69 20.91
N ILE A 186 25.40 4.98 20.96
CA ILE A 186 25.65 5.87 19.81
C ILE A 186 27.12 5.89 19.42
N SER A 187 27.46 5.63 18.15
CA SER A 187 28.79 5.95 17.60
C SER A 187 28.91 7.45 17.36
N ASP A 188 29.58 8.18 18.25
CA ASP A 188 29.91 9.61 18.16
C ASP A 188 31.23 9.76 17.36
N TYR A 189 31.13 9.40 16.08
CA TYR A 189 32.24 9.05 15.20
C TYR A 189 33.25 10.18 14.96
N GLY A 190 32.78 11.41 14.72
CA GLY A 190 33.66 12.57 14.52
C GLY A 190 34.45 12.95 15.76
N ASN A 191 33.95 12.60 16.96
CA ASN A 191 34.68 12.70 18.21
C ASN A 191 35.47 11.40 18.56
N TYR A 192 35.46 10.38 17.70
CA TYR A 192 36.02 9.04 17.93
C TYR A 192 35.53 8.37 19.23
N ARG A 193 34.21 8.41 19.45
CA ARG A 193 33.57 7.95 20.70
C ARG A 193 32.40 6.99 20.45
N ILE A 194 32.02 6.24 21.48
CA ILE A 194 30.70 5.64 21.61
C ILE A 194 30.09 6.17 22.92
N ARG A 195 28.86 6.68 22.84
CA ARG A 195 28.11 7.30 23.95
C ARG A 195 26.94 6.39 24.32
N LYS A 196 26.61 6.26 25.60
CA LYS A 196 25.42 5.57 26.10
C LYS A 196 24.43 6.60 26.63
N ILE A 197 23.15 6.43 26.30
CA ILE A 197 22.04 7.08 26.99
C ILE A 197 21.28 6.00 27.77
N ASP A 198 20.91 6.31 29.01
CA ASP A 198 20.13 5.42 29.88
C ASP A 198 18.61 5.63 29.71
N SER A 199 17.81 4.86 30.46
CA SER A 199 16.35 5.00 30.45
C SER A 199 15.82 6.32 31.02
N ASN A 200 16.66 7.12 31.67
CA ASN A 200 16.33 8.44 32.22
C ASN A 200 16.70 9.59 31.26
N GLY A 201 17.31 9.28 30.11
CA GLY A 201 17.80 10.29 29.16
C GLY A 201 19.13 10.94 29.56
N VAL A 202 19.88 10.35 30.49
CA VAL A 202 21.23 10.82 30.87
C VAL A 202 22.24 10.26 29.88
N ILE A 203 23.08 11.11 29.28
CA ILE A 203 24.16 10.66 28.40
C ILE A 203 25.47 10.48 29.17
N THR A 204 26.25 9.49 28.75
CA THR A 204 27.60 9.20 29.24
C THR A 204 28.46 8.74 28.06
N THR A 205 29.77 9.00 28.08
CA THR A 205 30.70 8.35 27.16
C THR A 205 31.02 6.96 27.67
N ILE A 206 30.68 5.91 26.91
CA ILE A 206 31.11 4.55 27.24
C ILE A 206 32.46 4.21 26.61
N VAL A 207 32.87 4.84 25.51
CA VAL A 207 34.27 4.76 25.05
C VAL A 207 34.66 5.97 24.23
N GLY A 208 35.95 6.31 24.26
CA GLY A 208 36.57 7.33 23.44
C GLY A 208 37.08 8.50 24.29
N SER A 209 38.39 8.55 24.45
CA SER A 209 39.12 9.64 25.06
C SER A 209 40.20 10.15 24.13
N ASP A 210 40.59 11.41 24.27
CA ASP A 210 41.64 11.99 23.42
C ASP A 210 43.05 11.49 23.85
N VAL A 211 43.17 11.08 25.12
CA VAL A 211 44.32 10.37 25.70
C VAL A 211 44.21 8.87 25.42
N TYR A 212 45.32 8.22 25.02
CA TYR A 212 45.38 6.78 24.75
C TYR A 212 45.90 6.01 25.97
N ASN A 213 45.04 5.18 26.56
CA ASN A 213 45.28 4.54 27.87
C ASN A 213 45.31 3.00 27.83
N GLY A 214 45.06 2.36 26.68
CA GLY A 214 45.14 0.89 26.52
C GLY A 214 43.80 0.14 26.68
N ASP A 215 43.87 -0.99 27.39
CA ASP A 215 42.81 -2.00 27.61
C ASP A 215 42.71 -2.37 29.10
N ASN A 216 41.63 -3.06 29.49
CA ASN A 216 41.29 -3.42 30.88
C ASN A 216 41.05 -2.21 31.79
N ILE A 217 40.60 -1.12 31.18
CA ILE A 217 40.23 0.15 31.82
C ILE A 217 38.75 0.43 31.61
N LEU A 218 38.18 1.30 32.45
CA LEU A 218 36.86 1.88 32.17
C LEU A 218 36.89 2.46 30.76
N ALA A 219 35.99 1.95 29.92
CA ALA A 219 36.01 2.17 28.49
C ALA A 219 35.91 3.67 28.15
N SER A 220 35.19 4.44 28.98
CA SER A 220 35.09 5.91 28.97
C SER A 220 36.43 6.65 29.01
N THR A 221 37.51 5.98 29.42
CA THR A 221 38.88 6.52 29.50
C THR A 221 39.81 5.95 28.42
N ALA A 222 39.29 5.22 27.43
CA ALA A 222 40.07 4.61 26.36
C ALA A 222 39.86 5.28 25.00
N ARG A 223 40.94 5.48 24.25
CA ARG A 223 40.88 5.98 22.87
C ARG A 223 40.56 4.85 21.88
N ILE A 224 39.69 5.17 20.92
CA ILE A 224 39.41 4.36 19.73
C ILE A 224 39.60 5.20 18.44
N ARG A 225 39.55 4.57 17.27
CA ARG A 225 39.48 5.24 15.95
C ARG A 225 38.54 4.50 15.00
N LEU A 226 37.60 5.24 14.40
CA LEU A 226 36.63 4.78 13.41
C LEU A 226 35.92 3.46 13.81
N PRO A 227 35.14 3.43 14.90
CA PRO A 227 34.31 2.27 15.24
C PRO A 227 33.22 2.09 14.17
N ARG A 228 33.26 0.97 13.43
CA ARG A 228 32.36 0.73 12.27
C ARG A 228 31.30 -0.35 12.51
N ASN A 229 31.63 -1.60 12.20
CA ASN A 229 30.71 -2.72 12.43
C ASN A 229 30.74 -3.13 13.89
N MET A 230 29.54 -3.22 14.46
CA MET A 230 29.28 -3.55 15.85
C MET A 230 28.34 -4.76 15.90
N TRP A 231 28.65 -5.73 16.74
CA TRP A 231 27.82 -6.90 17.06
C TRP A 231 27.68 -6.99 18.58
N MET A 232 26.55 -7.50 19.06
CA MET A 232 26.22 -7.52 20.48
C MET A 232 25.83 -8.93 20.90
N ASP A 233 26.41 -9.45 21.99
CA ASP A 233 26.06 -10.77 22.48
C ASP A 233 24.87 -10.75 23.46
N LYS A 234 24.33 -11.94 23.73
CA LYS A 234 23.17 -12.18 24.59
C LYS A 234 23.37 -11.83 26.08
N ASN A 235 24.53 -11.32 26.48
CA ASN A 235 24.87 -10.90 27.83
C ASN A 235 25.34 -9.43 27.84
N ASP A 236 24.79 -8.62 26.93
CA ASP A 236 24.97 -7.18 26.76
C ASP A 236 26.42 -6.72 26.44
N ASN A 237 27.29 -7.62 25.98
CA ASN A 237 28.65 -7.24 25.56
C ASN A 237 28.66 -6.72 24.12
N LEU A 238 29.34 -5.59 23.89
CA LEU A 238 29.45 -4.91 22.59
C LEU A 238 30.81 -5.16 21.93
N TYR A 239 30.82 -5.82 20.77
CA TYR A 239 32.03 -6.13 19.99
C TYR A 239 32.09 -5.27 18.73
N PHE A 240 33.26 -4.73 18.37
CA PHE A 240 33.37 -3.90 17.15
C PHE A 240 34.76 -3.92 16.49
N ALA A 241 34.79 -3.69 15.19
CA ALA A 241 36.02 -3.55 14.41
C ALA A 241 36.51 -2.09 14.37
N GLU A 242 37.73 -1.84 14.86
CA GLU A 242 38.49 -0.61 14.60
C GLU A 242 39.36 -0.77 13.36
N GLN A 243 38.84 -0.39 12.20
CA GLN A 243 39.46 -0.68 10.91
C GLN A 243 40.93 -0.18 10.80
N LEU A 244 41.19 1.09 11.12
CA LEU A 244 42.54 1.66 11.04
C LEU A 244 43.45 1.26 12.20
N SER A 245 42.89 0.75 13.30
CA SER A 245 43.66 0.22 14.44
C SER A 245 43.94 -1.28 14.31
N ASN A 246 43.48 -1.96 13.24
CA ASN A 246 43.61 -3.42 13.05
C ASN A 246 43.27 -4.23 14.32
N ARG A 247 42.12 -3.89 14.95
CA ARG A 247 41.63 -4.52 16.18
C ARG A 247 40.15 -4.84 16.11
N ILE A 248 39.76 -5.90 16.80
CA ILE A 248 38.40 -6.12 17.29
C ILE A 248 38.41 -5.83 18.80
N ARG A 249 37.55 -4.92 19.24
CA ARG A 249 37.39 -4.54 20.65
C ARG A 249 36.09 -5.11 21.21
N LYS A 250 36.03 -5.28 22.53
CA LYS A 250 34.84 -5.64 23.32
C LYS A 250 34.67 -4.63 24.44
N ILE A 251 33.45 -4.19 24.69
CA ILE A 251 33.04 -3.54 25.95
C ILE A 251 32.12 -4.52 26.67
N ASP A 252 32.40 -4.80 27.94
CA ASP A 252 31.57 -5.67 28.76
C ASP A 252 30.40 -4.92 29.43
N SER A 253 29.52 -5.65 30.11
CA SER A 253 28.37 -5.08 30.83
C SER A 253 28.77 -4.19 32.03
N ASN A 254 30.02 -4.26 32.50
CA ASN A 254 30.59 -3.35 33.51
C ASN A 254 31.15 -2.05 32.90
N GLY A 255 31.18 -1.94 31.57
CA GLY A 255 31.78 -0.79 30.87
C GLY A 255 33.31 -0.82 30.82
N VAL A 256 33.93 -2.00 30.90
CA VAL A 256 35.38 -2.19 30.71
C VAL A 256 35.66 -2.51 29.24
N ILE A 257 36.63 -1.82 28.63
CA ILE A 257 37.07 -2.14 27.26
C ILE A 257 38.26 -3.07 27.26
N THR A 258 38.21 -4.03 26.35
CA THR A 258 39.31 -4.93 26.03
C THR A 258 39.45 -5.02 24.52
N THR A 259 40.67 -5.29 24.04
CA THR A 259 40.87 -5.90 22.74
C THR A 259 40.52 -7.37 22.86
N VAL A 260 39.79 -7.91 21.89
CA VAL A 260 39.53 -9.37 21.77
C VAL A 260 40.22 -9.99 20.57
N ALA A 261 40.69 -9.19 19.60
CA ALA A 261 41.63 -9.64 18.57
C ALA A 261 42.43 -8.46 18.00
N GLY A 262 43.68 -8.71 17.56
CA GLY A 262 44.49 -7.71 16.86
C GLY A 262 45.49 -6.97 17.76
N THR A 263 46.75 -6.83 17.34
CA THR A 263 47.75 -6.07 18.14
C THR A 263 47.63 -4.56 18.02
N GLY A 264 47.07 -4.04 16.93
CA GLY A 264 47.28 -2.66 16.48
C GLY A 264 47.88 -2.56 15.07
N GLU A 265 48.62 -3.59 14.65
CA GLU A 265 49.41 -3.59 13.43
C GLU A 265 48.80 -4.48 12.34
N ALA A 266 48.77 -3.98 11.11
CA ALA A 266 48.38 -4.76 9.95
C ALA A 266 49.38 -5.91 9.69
N GLY A 267 48.85 -7.10 9.42
CA GLY A 267 49.64 -8.28 9.08
C GLY A 267 48.96 -9.56 9.55
N LEU A 268 49.69 -10.68 9.59
CA LEU A 268 49.19 -11.99 9.98
C LEU A 268 50.11 -12.65 11.02
N SER A 269 49.58 -13.02 12.18
CA SER A 269 50.29 -13.83 13.20
C SER A 269 49.33 -14.39 14.24
N GLY A 270 49.86 -15.19 15.19
CA GLY A 270 49.25 -15.41 16.51
C GLY A 270 48.27 -16.60 16.64
N ASP A 271 48.09 -17.40 15.60
CA ASP A 271 47.27 -18.62 15.66
C ASP A 271 47.76 -19.60 16.74
N GLY A 272 46.82 -20.18 17.48
CA GLY A 272 47.08 -21.03 18.65
C GLY A 272 47.47 -20.24 19.91
N GLY A 273 47.58 -18.91 19.82
CA GLY A 273 47.88 -18.01 20.93
C GLY A 273 46.73 -17.06 21.26
N ALA A 274 46.96 -16.20 22.26
CA ALA A 274 46.00 -15.18 22.66
C ALA A 274 45.69 -14.22 21.50
N ALA A 275 44.40 -14.04 21.21
CA ALA A 275 43.91 -13.26 20.07
C ALA A 275 44.36 -11.79 20.09
N THR A 276 44.58 -11.23 21.27
CA THR A 276 45.11 -9.87 21.49
C THR A 276 46.57 -9.68 21.02
N LEU A 277 47.32 -10.77 20.85
CA LEU A 277 48.71 -10.76 20.38
C LEU A 277 48.85 -11.11 18.88
N ALA A 278 47.75 -11.41 18.20
CA ALA A 278 47.72 -11.72 16.79
C ALA A 278 47.61 -10.47 15.91
N LYS A 279 48.30 -10.45 14.77
CA LYS A 279 48.07 -9.47 13.72
C LYS A 279 46.90 -9.92 12.84
N ILE A 280 46.09 -8.93 12.45
CA ILE A 280 44.97 -8.99 11.50
C ILE A 280 45.09 -7.78 10.55
N ASN A 281 44.43 -7.80 9.40
CA ASN A 281 44.66 -6.82 8.32
C ASN A 281 43.35 -6.44 7.61
N ASP A 282 42.99 -5.15 7.64
CA ASP A 282 41.71 -4.62 7.14
C ASP A 282 40.48 -5.42 7.62
N PRO A 283 40.29 -5.64 8.95
CA PRO A 283 39.16 -6.40 9.46
C PRO A 283 37.82 -5.68 9.14
N ARG A 284 36.86 -6.40 8.54
CA ARG A 284 35.59 -5.81 8.04
C ARG A 284 34.32 -6.34 8.72
N GLY A 285 34.29 -7.63 9.03
CA GLY A 285 33.14 -8.30 9.63
C GLY A 285 33.52 -9.02 10.92
N VAL A 286 32.59 -9.02 11.87
CA VAL A 286 32.62 -9.83 13.08
C VAL A 286 31.23 -10.40 13.31
N THR A 287 31.16 -11.67 13.70
CA THR A 287 29.95 -12.39 14.12
C THR A 287 30.32 -13.36 15.24
N GLY A 288 29.35 -13.98 15.91
CA GLY A 288 29.58 -14.99 16.92
C GLY A 288 28.58 -16.14 16.86
N ASP A 289 28.89 -17.23 17.57
CA ASP A 289 27.99 -18.37 17.75
C ASP A 289 27.38 -18.42 19.17
N ASN A 290 26.38 -19.28 19.36
CA ASN A 290 25.66 -19.42 20.64
C ASN A 290 26.52 -19.92 21.81
N ALA A 291 27.72 -20.45 21.55
CA ALA A 291 28.69 -20.80 22.59
C ALA A 291 29.55 -19.60 23.02
N GLY A 292 29.57 -18.51 22.23
CA GLY A 292 30.34 -17.30 22.50
C GLY A 292 31.68 -17.22 21.77
N ASN A 293 31.94 -18.09 20.79
CA ASN A 293 33.10 -17.90 19.91
C ASN A 293 32.82 -16.76 18.91
N LEU A 294 33.86 -16.03 18.49
CA LEU A 294 33.78 -14.99 17.47
C LEU A 294 34.43 -15.44 16.15
N TYR A 295 33.91 -14.96 15.03
CA TYR A 295 34.44 -15.18 13.69
C TYR A 295 34.67 -13.84 12.99
N ILE A 296 35.85 -13.64 12.43
CA ILE A 296 36.36 -12.35 11.94
C ILE A 296 36.84 -12.50 10.49
N SER A 297 36.43 -11.58 9.60
CA SER A 297 36.95 -11.54 8.23
C SER A 297 38.24 -10.73 8.17
N ASP A 298 39.36 -11.45 8.12
CA ASP A 298 40.73 -10.93 8.04
C ASP A 298 41.08 -10.68 6.56
N ARG A 299 40.33 -9.72 5.99
CA ARG A 299 40.16 -9.53 4.54
C ARG A 299 41.49 -9.29 3.82
N GLY A 300 42.38 -8.48 4.40
CA GLY A 300 43.68 -8.14 3.82
C GLY A 300 44.67 -9.33 3.79
N ASN A 301 44.44 -10.35 4.61
CA ASN A 301 45.24 -11.58 4.66
C ASN A 301 44.61 -12.74 3.86
N ALA A 302 43.40 -12.54 3.32
CA ALA A 302 42.55 -13.56 2.70
C ALA A 302 42.16 -14.74 3.63
N LEU A 303 41.88 -14.47 4.90
CA LEU A 303 41.53 -15.49 5.91
C LEU A 303 40.21 -15.23 6.63
N ILE A 304 39.62 -16.31 7.17
CA ILE A 304 38.68 -16.24 8.29
C ILE A 304 39.42 -16.63 9.56
N ARG A 305 39.30 -15.81 10.60
CA ARG A 305 39.89 -16.10 11.93
C ARG A 305 38.76 -16.38 12.92
N LYS A 306 38.91 -17.41 13.76
CA LYS A 306 38.04 -17.70 14.91
C LYS A 306 38.77 -17.30 16.18
N VAL A 307 38.08 -16.59 17.08
CA VAL A 307 38.47 -16.45 18.49
C VAL A 307 37.56 -17.35 19.31
N ASP A 308 38.12 -18.26 20.10
CA ASP A 308 37.33 -19.15 20.95
C ASP A 308 36.90 -18.46 22.27
N THR A 309 36.10 -19.15 23.07
CA THR A 309 35.65 -18.66 24.39
C THR A 309 36.78 -18.49 25.43
N ASN A 310 37.98 -19.03 25.17
CA ASN A 310 39.18 -18.84 25.98
C ASN A 310 40.02 -17.63 25.51
N GLY A 311 39.61 -16.95 24.42
CA GLY A 311 40.36 -15.85 23.82
C GLY A 311 41.54 -16.30 22.94
N ILE A 312 41.59 -17.57 22.54
CA ILE A 312 42.60 -18.09 21.61
C ILE A 312 42.13 -17.85 20.17
N ILE A 313 42.99 -17.26 19.34
CA ILE A 313 42.72 -17.11 17.90
C ILE A 313 43.29 -18.28 17.10
N SER A 314 42.61 -18.60 16.02
CA SER A 314 43.09 -19.53 14.99
C SER A 314 42.60 -19.08 13.62
N THR A 315 43.35 -19.39 12.57
CA THR A 315 42.79 -19.41 11.21
C THR A 315 41.74 -20.52 11.17
N PHE A 316 40.49 -20.10 10.97
CA PHE A 316 39.35 -21.00 10.83
C PHE A 316 39.17 -21.43 9.38
N ALA A 317 39.54 -20.56 8.43
CA ALA A 317 39.63 -20.92 7.01
C ALA A 317 40.65 -20.08 6.24
N GLY A 318 41.23 -20.71 5.22
CA GLY A 318 42.19 -20.12 4.31
C GLY A 318 43.65 -20.48 4.63
N THR A 319 44.48 -20.41 3.60
CA THR A 319 45.92 -20.67 3.67
C THR A 319 46.67 -19.34 3.63
N ALA A 320 47.47 -19.10 4.66
CA ALA A 320 48.20 -17.86 4.88
C ALA A 320 49.00 -17.40 3.64
N GLY A 321 48.77 -16.16 3.20
CA GLY A 321 49.54 -15.54 2.12
C GLY A 321 49.22 -16.04 0.69
N THR A 322 48.27 -16.96 0.51
CA THR A 322 47.90 -17.47 -0.82
C THR A 322 46.46 -17.12 -1.19
N VAL A 323 46.31 -16.16 -2.10
CA VAL A 323 45.03 -15.83 -2.75
C VAL A 323 44.76 -16.84 -3.87
N GLY A 324 43.51 -17.30 -4.00
CA GLY A 324 43.05 -18.18 -5.09
C GLY A 324 41.90 -19.10 -4.63
N PHE A 325 41.45 -20.02 -5.50
CA PHE A 325 40.35 -20.94 -5.21
C PHE A 325 40.82 -22.40 -5.18
N SER A 326 40.73 -23.07 -4.03
CA SER A 326 40.97 -24.52 -3.90
C SER A 326 40.52 -25.06 -2.54
N GLY A 327 40.49 -26.39 -2.37
CA GLY A 327 40.43 -27.07 -1.06
C GLY A 327 39.08 -27.67 -0.64
N ASP A 328 38.06 -27.58 -1.50
CA ASP A 328 36.73 -28.12 -1.21
C ASP A 328 36.73 -29.65 -0.99
N GLY A 329 35.89 -30.10 -0.05
CA GLY A 329 35.88 -31.48 0.45
C GLY A 329 37.00 -31.78 1.45
N GLY A 330 37.95 -30.86 1.64
CA GLY A 330 39.01 -30.93 2.65
C GLY A 330 38.77 -30.01 3.84
N ALA A 331 39.79 -29.86 4.68
CA ALA A 331 39.76 -28.96 5.83
C ALA A 331 39.81 -27.48 5.39
N ALA A 332 38.99 -26.64 6.03
CA ALA A 332 38.89 -25.21 5.72
C ALA A 332 40.21 -24.44 5.83
N THR A 333 41.11 -24.87 6.72
CA THR A 333 42.46 -24.33 6.92
C THR A 333 43.44 -24.66 5.79
N SER A 334 43.11 -25.62 4.90
CA SER A 334 43.92 -26.01 3.74
C SER A 334 43.39 -25.46 2.41
N ALA A 335 42.27 -24.73 2.44
CA ALA A 335 41.74 -24.04 1.28
C ALA A 335 42.52 -22.76 0.99
N LYS A 336 42.56 -22.34 -0.27
CA LYS A 336 42.91 -20.95 -0.65
C LYS A 336 41.63 -20.14 -0.69
N LEU A 337 41.62 -18.93 -0.16
CA LEU A 337 40.48 -18.01 -0.28
C LEU A 337 40.85 -16.80 -1.16
N SER A 338 39.84 -16.00 -1.54
CA SER A 338 40.08 -14.67 -2.13
C SER A 338 39.15 -13.60 -1.59
N PHE A 339 39.73 -12.68 -0.82
CA PHE A 339 39.07 -11.52 -0.22
C PHE A 339 37.73 -11.86 0.47
N PRO A 340 37.76 -12.72 1.52
CA PRO A 340 36.58 -13.02 2.31
C PRO A 340 36.03 -11.73 2.94
N TYR A 341 34.73 -11.50 2.81
CA TYR A 341 34.14 -10.19 3.11
C TYR A 341 33.15 -10.22 4.28
N ALA A 342 31.97 -10.80 4.06
CA ALA A 342 30.91 -10.93 5.05
C ALA A 342 30.88 -12.35 5.63
N LEU A 343 30.34 -12.46 6.85
CA LEU A 343 30.25 -13.68 7.63
C LEU A 343 28.86 -13.80 8.25
N THR A 344 28.32 -15.02 8.32
CA THR A 344 27.15 -15.33 9.14
C THR A 344 27.18 -16.79 9.60
N MET A 345 26.59 -17.06 10.77
CA MET A 345 26.35 -18.42 11.27
C MET A 345 24.95 -18.89 10.87
N ASN A 346 24.78 -20.20 10.62
CA ASN A 346 23.49 -20.89 10.78
C ASN A 346 23.69 -22.38 11.10
N GLY A 347 22.86 -22.91 12.02
CA GLY A 347 22.85 -24.35 12.36
C GLY A 347 24.21 -24.90 12.81
N GLY A 348 25.04 -24.06 13.45
CA GLY A 348 26.42 -24.38 13.84
C GLY A 348 27.47 -24.30 12.73
N ASN A 349 27.08 -24.00 11.49
CA ASN A 349 27.97 -23.85 10.33
C ASN A 349 28.26 -22.36 10.08
N LEU A 350 29.48 -22.03 9.63
CA LEU A 350 29.83 -20.69 9.19
C LEU A 350 29.73 -20.60 7.67
N TYR A 351 29.24 -19.46 7.17
CA TYR A 351 29.13 -19.21 5.74
C TYR A 351 29.64 -17.82 5.38
N PHE A 352 30.29 -17.72 4.23
CA PHE A 352 30.96 -16.50 3.77
C PHE A 352 31.04 -16.43 2.24
N ALA A 353 31.30 -15.22 1.73
CA ALA A 353 31.53 -14.97 0.31
C ALA A 353 32.98 -14.65 0.01
N GLU A 354 33.42 -15.14 -1.16
CA GLU A 354 34.75 -14.89 -1.71
C GLU A 354 34.63 -14.12 -3.02
N ILE A 355 34.85 -12.82 -2.92
CA ILE A 355 34.36 -11.87 -3.91
C ILE A 355 35.03 -12.12 -5.27
N TYR A 356 36.34 -12.34 -5.32
CA TYR A 356 37.05 -12.60 -6.58
C TYR A 356 37.15 -14.08 -6.97
N ASN A 357 36.83 -15.03 -6.07
CA ASN A 357 36.74 -16.44 -6.46
C ASN A 357 35.38 -16.82 -7.04
N HIS A 358 34.36 -15.96 -6.88
CA HIS A 358 33.04 -16.16 -7.47
C HIS A 358 32.33 -17.41 -6.92
N VAL A 359 32.59 -17.74 -5.65
CA VAL A 359 31.96 -18.85 -4.91
C VAL A 359 31.37 -18.40 -3.57
N ILE A 360 30.37 -19.14 -3.11
CA ILE A 360 29.99 -19.17 -1.69
C ILE A 360 30.49 -20.46 -1.09
N ARG A 361 31.15 -20.35 0.07
CA ARG A 361 31.60 -21.51 0.81
C ARG A 361 31.01 -21.60 2.20
N LYS A 362 30.74 -22.85 2.57
CA LYS A 362 30.34 -23.32 3.89
C LYS A 362 31.58 -23.87 4.59
N ILE A 363 31.67 -23.67 5.88
CA ILE A 363 32.49 -24.48 6.79
C ILE A 363 31.52 -25.15 7.74
N ASP A 364 31.49 -26.48 7.73
CA ASP A 364 30.60 -27.25 8.60
C ASP A 364 31.13 -27.35 10.04
N ALA A 365 30.35 -27.96 10.93
CA ALA A 365 30.74 -28.17 12.33
C ALA A 365 31.98 -29.07 12.51
N ASN A 366 32.41 -29.80 11.47
CA ASN A 366 33.63 -30.62 11.44
C ASN A 366 34.85 -29.85 10.91
N GLY A 367 34.68 -28.59 10.48
CA GLY A 367 35.73 -27.80 9.82
C GLY A 367 35.98 -28.18 8.36
N VAL A 368 35.11 -28.97 7.73
CA VAL A 368 35.17 -29.29 6.30
C VAL A 368 34.63 -28.10 5.52
N ILE A 369 35.39 -27.67 4.51
CA ILE A 369 34.97 -26.61 3.59
C ILE A 369 34.36 -27.19 2.32
N SER A 370 33.29 -26.58 1.84
CA SER A 370 32.75 -26.87 0.51
C SER A 370 32.16 -25.63 -0.12
N THR A 371 32.33 -25.50 -1.44
CA THR A 371 31.46 -24.63 -2.23
C THR A 371 30.04 -25.15 -2.19
N VAL A 372 29.11 -24.25 -1.87
CA VAL A 372 27.68 -24.53 -1.92
C VAL A 372 27.09 -24.05 -3.25
N ALA A 373 27.63 -22.99 -3.84
CA ALA A 373 27.48 -22.75 -5.29
C ALA A 373 28.59 -21.88 -5.90
N GLY A 374 28.70 -21.99 -7.22
CA GLY A 374 29.81 -21.48 -8.02
C GLY A 374 30.72 -22.62 -8.47
N GLN A 375 31.42 -22.42 -9.59
CA GLN A 375 32.47 -23.33 -10.07
C GLN A 375 33.89 -22.78 -9.88
N GLY A 376 34.02 -21.51 -9.47
CA GLY A 376 35.30 -20.82 -9.37
C GLY A 376 35.81 -20.23 -10.69
N GLU A 377 36.75 -19.29 -10.58
CA GLU A 377 37.65 -18.72 -11.61
C GLU A 377 37.06 -18.10 -12.90
N GLN A 378 35.80 -18.35 -13.28
CA GLN A 378 35.14 -17.71 -14.42
C GLN A 378 33.87 -16.95 -14.02
N SER A 379 33.80 -15.68 -14.43
CA SER A 379 32.67 -14.79 -14.18
C SER A 379 31.57 -14.92 -15.25
N ASP A 380 30.66 -15.87 -15.10
CA ASP A 380 29.69 -16.26 -16.15
C ASP A 380 28.42 -16.88 -15.53
N PHE A 381 27.36 -17.09 -16.32
CA PHE A 381 26.05 -17.60 -15.87
C PHE A 381 25.68 -18.95 -16.52
N SER A 382 25.43 -19.97 -15.69
CA SER A 382 24.87 -21.25 -16.12
C SER A 382 24.29 -22.05 -14.96
N GLY A 383 23.67 -23.21 -15.26
CA GLY A 383 23.46 -24.31 -14.30
C GLY A 383 22.11 -24.36 -13.58
N ASP A 384 21.19 -23.42 -13.84
CA ASP A 384 19.84 -23.47 -13.25
C ASP A 384 19.05 -24.72 -13.66
N GLY A 385 18.32 -25.29 -12.71
CA GLY A 385 17.66 -26.59 -12.83
C GLY A 385 18.56 -27.79 -12.51
N GLY A 386 19.84 -27.57 -12.19
CA GLY A 386 20.82 -28.59 -11.83
C GLY A 386 21.46 -28.36 -10.45
N ALA A 387 22.60 -28.99 -10.19
CA ALA A 387 23.32 -28.87 -8.92
C ALA A 387 24.05 -27.51 -8.78
N ALA A 388 24.00 -26.92 -7.59
CA ALA A 388 24.54 -25.60 -7.29
C ALA A 388 26.06 -25.48 -7.44
N THR A 389 26.79 -26.54 -7.10
CA THR A 389 28.22 -26.71 -7.35
C THR A 389 28.60 -26.77 -8.84
N SER A 390 27.61 -26.88 -9.74
CA SER A 390 27.80 -26.91 -11.19
C SER A 390 27.30 -25.64 -11.91
N ALA A 391 26.75 -24.67 -11.16
CA ALA A 391 26.41 -23.37 -11.72
C ALA A 391 27.59 -22.41 -11.67
N LYS A 392 27.79 -21.66 -12.75
CA LYS A 392 28.66 -20.50 -12.70
C LYS A 392 27.97 -19.33 -12.01
N LEU A 393 28.78 -18.60 -11.24
CA LEU A 393 28.47 -17.31 -10.64
C LEU A 393 29.52 -16.31 -11.12
N SER A 394 29.30 -15.01 -10.91
CA SER A 394 30.16 -13.96 -11.46
C SER A 394 30.53 -12.94 -10.41
N THR A 395 31.60 -13.12 -9.61
CA THR A 395 31.82 -12.49 -8.28
C THR A 395 30.70 -12.85 -7.30
N VAL A 396 30.90 -12.75 -5.98
CA VAL A 396 29.79 -13.01 -5.06
C VAL A 396 29.71 -12.05 -3.90
N GLY A 397 28.47 -11.76 -3.52
CA GLY A 397 28.14 -10.94 -2.38
C GLY A 397 28.31 -11.62 -1.02
N GLY A 398 27.48 -12.64 -0.76
CA GLY A 398 27.30 -13.38 0.50
C GLY A 398 25.94 -14.07 0.57
N VAL A 399 25.45 -14.40 1.78
CA VAL A 399 24.54 -15.56 2.05
C VAL A 399 23.87 -15.63 3.43
N ASN A 400 22.76 -16.40 3.50
CA ASN A 400 22.02 -16.84 4.70
C ASN A 400 21.09 -18.07 4.44
N PHE A 401 20.22 -18.49 5.40
CA PHE A 401 19.85 -19.93 5.59
C PHE A 401 18.48 -20.35 6.20
N ASP A 402 17.89 -21.45 5.67
CA ASP A 402 16.70 -22.27 6.06
C ASP A 402 16.41 -22.39 7.58
N SER A 403 15.36 -21.68 8.05
CA SER A 403 14.33 -22.21 8.94
C SER A 403 13.80 -23.60 8.49
N GLN A 404 13.94 -23.96 7.20
CA GLN A 404 13.85 -25.32 6.62
C GLN A 404 15.21 -25.93 6.09
N GLY A 405 16.39 -25.34 6.34
CA GLY A 405 17.75 -25.72 5.86
C GLY A 405 18.45 -25.09 4.60
N ASN A 406 17.74 -24.61 3.57
CA ASN A 406 18.19 -24.12 2.23
C ASN A 406 19.22 -22.94 2.27
N MET A 407 19.83 -22.54 1.13
CA MET A 407 20.72 -21.35 0.97
C MET A 407 20.60 -20.73 -0.43
N TYR A 408 20.36 -19.44 -0.60
CA TYR A 408 20.39 -18.78 -1.93
C TYR A 408 21.46 -17.66 -1.99
N ILE A 409 21.80 -17.14 -3.19
CA ILE A 409 23.15 -16.59 -3.45
C ILE A 409 23.22 -15.30 -4.28
N ALA A 410 24.14 -14.44 -3.84
CA ALA A 410 24.52 -13.18 -4.41
C ALA A 410 25.47 -13.20 -5.64
N ASP A 411 25.05 -13.81 -6.73
CA ASP A 411 25.77 -13.98 -8.02
C ASP A 411 26.16 -12.70 -8.85
N TYR A 412 27.27 -12.00 -8.59
CA TYR A 412 27.63 -10.63 -9.08
C TYR A 412 27.19 -10.18 -10.48
N GLY A 413 28.01 -10.35 -11.51
CA GLY A 413 27.83 -9.75 -12.82
C GLY A 413 26.62 -10.28 -13.58
N ASN A 414 26.06 -11.40 -13.10
CA ASN A 414 25.01 -12.15 -13.75
C ASN A 414 23.60 -11.56 -13.63
N ASN A 415 23.42 -10.42 -12.94
CA ASN A 415 22.12 -9.73 -12.81
C ASN A 415 20.97 -10.65 -12.33
N ARG A 416 21.37 -11.69 -11.61
CA ARG A 416 20.57 -12.82 -11.15
C ARG A 416 20.95 -13.22 -9.75
N ILE A 417 20.15 -14.15 -9.29
CA ILE A 417 19.62 -14.35 -7.96
C ILE A 417 19.27 -15.83 -7.94
N ARG A 418 19.94 -16.60 -7.10
CA ARG A 418 20.09 -18.05 -7.32
C ARG A 418 19.68 -18.87 -6.11
N LYS A 419 18.86 -19.91 -6.31
CA LYS A 419 18.58 -20.98 -5.35
C LYS A 419 19.80 -21.83 -5.06
N VAL A 420 19.93 -22.30 -3.83
CA VAL A 420 20.41 -23.64 -3.51
C VAL A 420 19.36 -24.21 -2.57
N ASP A 421 18.71 -25.29 -2.99
CA ASP A 421 17.76 -25.97 -2.14
C ASP A 421 18.49 -26.89 -1.13
N THR A 422 17.76 -27.47 -0.16
CA THR A 422 18.30 -28.44 0.80
C THR A 422 18.77 -29.73 0.16
N SER A 423 18.41 -29.98 -1.09
CA SER A 423 18.92 -31.08 -1.91
C SER A 423 20.15 -30.67 -2.74
N GLY A 424 20.59 -29.41 -2.66
CA GLY A 424 21.75 -28.87 -3.38
C GLY A 424 21.47 -28.34 -4.79
N ASN A 425 20.21 -28.19 -5.22
CA ASN A 425 19.88 -27.73 -6.58
C ASN A 425 19.74 -26.21 -6.67
N ILE A 426 20.23 -25.64 -7.77
CA ILE A 426 20.19 -24.20 -8.07
C ILE A 426 19.16 -23.87 -9.13
N SER A 427 18.51 -22.74 -8.97
CA SER A 427 17.59 -22.18 -9.95
C SER A 427 17.57 -20.65 -9.85
N THR A 428 17.44 -19.97 -10.99
CA THR A 428 17.09 -18.56 -10.96
C THR A 428 15.63 -18.44 -10.60
N VAL A 429 15.40 -17.52 -9.69
CA VAL A 429 14.15 -17.37 -8.95
C VAL A 429 13.70 -15.90 -8.94
N ALA A 430 14.57 -15.01 -9.40
CA ALA A 430 14.30 -13.64 -9.82
C ALA A 430 15.42 -13.15 -10.73
N GLY A 431 15.12 -12.20 -11.62
CA GLY A 431 16.13 -11.65 -12.53
C GLY A 431 16.24 -12.45 -13.82
N THR A 432 16.09 -11.79 -14.96
CA THR A 432 16.30 -12.43 -16.28
C THR A 432 17.78 -12.65 -16.61
N GLY A 433 18.68 -11.85 -16.00
CA GLY A 433 20.09 -11.70 -16.40
C GLY A 433 20.40 -10.44 -17.18
N GLU A 434 19.36 -9.80 -17.70
CA GLU A 434 19.50 -8.45 -18.21
C GLU A 434 19.43 -7.49 -17.02
N GLY A 435 20.40 -6.57 -16.97
CA GLY A 435 20.30 -5.42 -16.09
C GLY A 435 19.10 -4.58 -16.49
N GLY A 436 18.29 -4.19 -15.51
CA GLY A 436 17.14 -3.32 -15.71
C GLY A 436 16.34 -3.16 -14.43
N TYR A 437 15.24 -2.42 -14.54
CA TYR A 437 14.14 -2.28 -13.59
C TYR A 437 12.79 -2.53 -14.31
N THR A 438 12.28 -3.76 -14.37
CA THR A 438 10.97 -4.04 -14.99
C THR A 438 10.31 -5.35 -14.52
N GLY A 439 8.97 -5.39 -14.47
CA GLY A 439 8.17 -6.61 -14.30
C GLY A 439 7.42 -6.72 -12.95
N ASP A 440 6.99 -5.60 -12.38
CA ASP A 440 6.32 -5.54 -11.08
C ASP A 440 4.93 -6.15 -11.13
N GLY A 441 4.52 -6.82 -10.05
CA GLY A 441 3.29 -7.60 -10.03
C GLY A 441 3.36 -8.88 -10.88
N GLY A 442 4.44 -9.08 -11.64
CA GLY A 442 4.70 -10.26 -12.45
C GLY A 442 5.54 -11.32 -11.74
N ALA A 443 5.83 -12.41 -12.44
CA ALA A 443 6.71 -13.47 -11.94
C ALA A 443 8.15 -12.96 -11.83
N ALA A 444 8.81 -13.25 -10.71
CA ALA A 444 10.14 -12.77 -10.39
C ALA A 444 11.22 -13.12 -11.41
N THR A 445 11.17 -14.34 -11.96
CA THR A 445 12.10 -14.85 -12.96
C THR A 445 12.02 -14.10 -14.30
N SER A 446 10.89 -13.47 -14.61
CA SER A 446 10.67 -12.66 -15.82
C SER A 446 11.13 -11.21 -15.68
N ALA A 447 11.67 -10.83 -14.52
CA ALA A 447 11.85 -9.44 -14.13
C ALA A 447 13.30 -8.97 -14.31
N LYS A 448 13.55 -7.73 -14.75
CA LYS A 448 14.92 -7.20 -14.89
C LYS A 448 15.49 -6.67 -13.58
N ILE A 449 16.76 -6.99 -13.33
CA ILE A 449 17.43 -6.86 -12.01
C ILE A 449 18.94 -6.57 -12.20
N ASN A 450 19.32 -5.30 -12.38
CA ASN A 450 20.75 -4.95 -12.58
C ASN A 450 21.59 -5.08 -11.31
N ALA A 451 22.59 -5.97 -11.32
CA ALA A 451 23.76 -5.89 -10.43
C ALA A 451 23.69 -6.04 -8.84
N PRO A 452 23.02 -7.02 -8.17
CA PRO A 452 22.83 -7.11 -6.63
C PRO A 452 23.81 -7.59 -5.40
N ILE A 453 24.51 -6.89 -4.45
CA ILE A 453 24.81 -7.18 -2.93
C ILE A 453 24.58 -8.54 -2.20
N ASN A 454 24.32 -8.56 -0.87
CA ASN A 454 24.47 -9.72 0.08
C ASN A 454 23.42 -9.77 1.27
N VAL A 455 23.08 -10.91 1.92
CA VAL A 455 21.73 -11.54 1.73
C VAL A 455 21.30 -12.70 2.72
N ILE A 456 19.99 -12.99 3.09
CA ILE A 456 19.32 -12.98 4.47
C ILE A 456 17.73 -12.97 4.67
N VAL A 457 17.10 -13.15 5.88
CA VAL A 457 15.69 -13.66 6.12
C VAL A 457 14.63 -13.10 7.17
N ASP A 458 13.32 -12.95 6.83
CA ASP A 458 12.19 -12.82 7.85
C ASP A 458 11.41 -14.11 8.20
N ALA A 459 10.61 -14.05 9.27
CA ALA A 459 9.87 -15.21 9.83
C ALA A 459 8.83 -15.84 8.89
N ALA A 460 8.37 -15.11 7.87
CA ALA A 460 7.48 -15.62 6.84
C ALA A 460 8.25 -16.07 5.59
N ASP A 461 9.58 -16.14 5.71
CA ASP A 461 10.53 -16.53 4.69
C ASP A 461 10.40 -15.68 3.39
N ASN A 462 10.10 -14.37 3.53
CA ASN A 462 10.03 -13.41 2.42
C ASN A 462 11.38 -12.72 2.11
N LEU A 463 11.53 -12.09 0.95
CA LEU A 463 12.69 -12.25 0.05
C LEU A 463 13.10 -10.89 -0.58
N LEU A 464 14.37 -10.43 -0.60
CA LEU A 464 14.81 -9.07 -1.03
C LEU A 464 16.26 -9.00 -1.71
N ILE A 465 16.74 -7.97 -2.45
CA ILE A 465 18.13 -7.67 -3.01
C ILE A 465 18.56 -6.19 -3.36
N VAL A 466 19.57 -5.68 -2.63
CA VAL A 466 20.39 -4.49 -2.95
C VAL A 466 21.33 -4.65 -4.15
N GLN A 467 21.73 -3.61 -4.91
CA GLN A 467 22.43 -3.69 -6.21
C GLN A 467 23.39 -2.51 -6.56
N TRP A 468 24.54 -2.78 -7.22
CA TRP A 468 25.59 -1.92 -7.82
C TRP A 468 25.07 -1.59 -9.26
N SER A 469 25.80 -0.83 -10.08
CA SER A 469 25.37 -0.37 -11.43
C SER A 469 23.94 0.27 -11.51
N ASN A 470 23.34 0.34 -12.69
CA ASN A 470 22.91 1.63 -13.28
C ASN A 470 21.40 1.88 -13.49
N ASP A 471 20.49 1.04 -12.98
CA ASP A 471 19.02 1.16 -13.25
C ASP A 471 18.11 1.75 -12.17
N PRO A 472 18.64 2.13 -11.04
CA PRO A 472 18.92 1.08 -10.09
C PRO A 472 17.72 0.35 -9.42
N ALA A 473 16.86 -0.35 -10.16
CA ALA A 473 15.81 -1.33 -9.75
C ALA A 473 15.59 -1.95 -8.33
N ILE A 474 14.37 -2.04 -7.75
CA ILE A 474 13.96 -3.07 -6.69
C ILE A 474 12.42 -3.28 -6.45
N ARG A 475 11.58 -4.31 -6.77
CA ARG A 475 11.48 -5.79 -7.00
C ARG A 475 11.24 -6.87 -5.84
N LYS A 476 10.42 -6.69 -4.75
CA LYS A 476 9.91 -7.64 -3.68
C LYS A 476 9.30 -8.98 -4.12
N VAL A 477 9.91 -10.11 -3.78
CA VAL A 477 9.34 -11.46 -3.93
C VAL A 477 8.72 -11.91 -2.63
N TRP A 478 7.61 -12.60 -2.78
CA TRP A 478 6.85 -13.19 -1.70
C TRP A 478 6.86 -14.71 -1.87
N LYS A 479 7.15 -15.45 -0.79
CA LYS A 479 7.37 -16.91 -0.85
C LYS A 479 6.15 -17.65 -1.36
N GLY A 480 4.96 -17.21 -0.96
CA GLY A 480 3.70 -17.86 -1.32
C GLY A 480 3.22 -17.64 -2.75
N SER A 481 3.74 -16.65 -3.48
CA SER A 481 3.28 -16.32 -4.85
C SER A 481 4.36 -16.35 -5.92
N GLY A 482 5.65 -16.23 -5.55
CA GLY A 482 6.73 -16.02 -6.53
C GLY A 482 6.60 -14.71 -7.34
N ILE A 483 5.59 -13.90 -7.03
CA ILE A 483 5.39 -12.58 -7.62
C ILE A 483 6.45 -11.66 -7.06
N ILE A 484 7.07 -10.94 -7.98
CA ILE A 484 7.86 -9.79 -7.67
C ILE A 484 6.92 -8.58 -7.65
N THR A 485 6.34 -8.27 -6.49
CA THR A 485 6.04 -6.85 -6.24
C THR A 485 7.36 -6.15 -6.04
N THR A 486 7.30 -4.90 -5.65
CA THR A 486 8.38 -3.93 -5.76
C THR A 486 7.99 -2.99 -4.57
N VAL A 487 8.93 -2.71 -3.64
CA VAL A 487 8.62 -2.12 -2.30
C VAL A 487 9.56 -1.00 -1.78
N ALA A 488 10.55 -0.60 -2.59
CA ALA A 488 10.82 0.82 -2.89
C ALA A 488 11.50 0.88 -4.22
N GLY A 489 11.13 1.80 -5.12
CA GLY A 489 11.91 2.18 -6.32
C GLY A 489 11.33 2.36 -7.75
N THR A 490 11.91 3.24 -8.62
CA THR A 490 12.02 3.28 -10.14
C THR A 490 13.46 3.25 -10.77
N GLY A 491 14.14 4.38 -11.09
CA GLY A 491 15.53 4.44 -11.66
C GLY A 491 16.14 5.83 -12.05
N THR A 492 17.40 5.87 -12.52
CA THR A 492 18.25 6.97 -13.14
C THR A 492 18.91 8.19 -12.36
N ALA A 493 19.61 8.02 -11.21
CA ALA A 493 20.50 8.96 -10.44
C ALA A 493 20.04 10.43 -10.05
N GLY A 494 19.82 10.76 -8.75
CA GLY A 494 19.30 12.08 -8.25
C GLY A 494 19.17 12.26 -6.70
N TYR A 495 18.25 13.13 -6.20
CA TYR A 495 17.90 13.40 -4.77
C TYR A 495 16.40 13.78 -4.63
N THR A 496 15.53 12.94 -4.02
CA THR A 496 14.21 13.41 -3.49
C THR A 496 13.75 12.79 -2.16
N THR A 497 13.18 13.56 -1.25
CA THR A 497 13.35 13.36 0.19
C THR A 497 12.40 12.36 0.85
N ASP A 498 11.34 11.98 0.12
CA ASP A 498 9.96 12.18 0.53
C ASP A 498 9.43 11.43 1.77
N THR A 499 8.15 11.05 1.87
CA THR A 499 7.65 10.27 3.01
C THR A 499 7.56 8.82 2.59
N THR A 500 6.72 8.46 1.63
CA THR A 500 6.49 7.05 1.30
C THR A 500 7.45 6.50 0.24
N ALA A 501 8.05 5.34 0.44
CA ALA A 501 8.89 4.56 -0.47
C ALA A 501 8.24 3.81 -1.64
N ILE A 502 6.90 3.80 -1.86
CA ILE A 502 6.47 3.81 -3.29
C ILE A 502 7.16 4.95 -3.98
N HIS A 503 7.56 5.97 -3.22
CA HIS A 503 8.40 7.02 -3.71
C HIS A 503 9.74 7.26 -2.95
N ALA A 504 10.64 6.22 -2.91
CA ALA A 504 12.09 6.16 -2.55
C ALA A 504 13.18 5.59 -3.57
N LEU A 505 14.07 6.44 -4.16
CA LEU A 505 15.13 6.30 -5.24
C LEU A 505 16.52 6.64 -4.63
N LEU A 506 17.37 5.70 -4.18
CA LEU A 506 18.56 6.07 -3.38
C LEU A 506 19.79 6.63 -4.15
N SER A 507 20.89 6.78 -3.40
CA SER A 507 22.34 6.83 -3.74
C SER A 507 23.08 5.52 -3.37
N SER A 508 24.35 5.49 -2.93
CA SER A 508 25.21 4.28 -2.72
C SER A 508 24.59 2.87 -2.71
N PRO A 509 23.87 2.35 -1.67
CA PRO A 509 24.23 1.36 -0.61
C PRO A 509 25.65 0.93 -0.18
N GLN A 510 25.75 0.15 0.90
CA GLN A 510 26.84 -0.66 1.46
C GLN A 510 26.49 -1.33 2.86
N GLY A 511 26.41 -2.67 3.00
CA GLY A 511 26.19 -3.52 4.25
C GLY A 511 24.98 -3.29 5.20
N MET A 512 24.37 -4.31 5.88
CA MET A 512 23.10 -4.27 6.67
C MET A 512 22.66 -5.46 7.65
N ALA A 513 21.46 -5.50 8.26
CA ALA A 513 21.19 -6.38 9.46
C ALA A 513 19.70 -6.63 9.82
N LEU A 514 19.35 -7.28 10.96
CA LEU A 514 17.99 -7.39 11.57
C LEU A 514 18.00 -7.35 13.13
N ASP A 515 16.83 -7.55 13.78
CA ASP A 515 16.61 -8.03 15.18
C ASP A 515 15.26 -8.85 15.26
N SER A 516 14.56 -8.95 16.40
CA SER A 516 13.23 -9.56 16.52
C SER A 516 12.00 -8.81 15.93
N LYS A 517 12.02 -7.52 15.51
CA LYS A 517 10.82 -6.96 14.81
C LYS A 517 10.64 -7.74 13.48
N GLY A 518 11.48 -7.54 12.48
CA GLY A 518 11.37 -8.20 11.16
C GLY A 518 11.98 -7.38 10.01
N ASN A 519 12.99 -6.55 10.30
CA ASN A 519 13.16 -5.27 9.60
C ASN A 519 14.56 -4.57 9.48
N LEU A 520 15.44 -4.98 8.54
CA LEU A 520 16.68 -4.40 7.91
C LEU A 520 17.76 -3.60 8.69
N PHE A 521 18.96 -3.31 8.10
CA PHE A 521 19.93 -2.23 8.47
C PHE A 521 20.71 -1.54 7.25
N PHE A 522 20.18 -1.26 6.03
CA PHE A 522 20.91 -0.70 4.83
C PHE A 522 21.83 0.45 5.08
N GLY A 523 23.13 0.21 4.87
CA GLY A 523 24.16 1.24 4.83
C GLY A 523 24.64 1.69 3.48
N GLU A 524 25.52 2.71 3.47
CA GLU A 524 25.92 3.66 2.38
C GLU A 524 27.19 4.51 2.74
N GLN A 525 28.07 4.94 1.81
CA GLN A 525 29.10 5.99 2.09
C GLN A 525 29.47 6.90 0.88
N GLY A 526 28.50 7.22 0.02
CA GLY A 526 28.57 8.41 -0.84
C GLY A 526 28.11 9.64 -0.05
N ASN A 527 26.79 9.89 0.00
CA ASN A 527 26.20 10.89 0.89
C ASN A 527 26.32 10.49 2.39
N ASN A 528 25.68 9.41 2.93
CA ASN A 528 25.83 8.71 4.27
C ASN A 528 24.71 8.86 5.38
N ILE A 529 23.66 8.03 5.41
CA ILE A 529 22.37 8.28 6.14
C ILE A 529 21.39 7.10 6.41
N ILE A 530 21.28 6.66 7.66
CA ILE A 530 20.80 5.33 8.12
C ILE A 530 19.25 5.06 8.03
N ARG A 531 18.81 4.15 7.13
CA ARG A 531 17.52 4.05 6.40
C ARG A 531 16.36 3.06 6.82
N LYS A 532 15.84 3.00 8.05
CA LYS A 532 14.83 1.99 8.54
C LYS A 532 13.40 1.95 7.72
N VAL A 533 12.87 0.83 7.19
CA VAL A 533 11.67 0.41 6.29
C VAL A 533 10.43 -0.51 6.90
N ASN A 534 9.45 -0.09 7.75
CA ASN A 534 8.35 -0.69 8.62
C ASN A 534 7.59 -2.09 8.51
N ALA A 535 6.58 -2.27 9.39
CA ALA A 535 5.54 -3.30 9.44
C ALA A 535 4.18 -2.75 9.88
N SER A 536 3.47 -2.10 8.96
CA SER A 536 2.04 -1.86 9.10
C SER A 536 1.24 -2.87 8.27
N TYR A 537 0.04 -3.13 8.77
CA TYR A 537 -0.82 -4.25 8.43
C TYR A 537 -1.70 -3.94 7.21
N HIS A 538 -2.51 -4.91 6.78
CA HIS A 538 -3.22 -4.86 5.51
C HIS A 538 -4.46 -3.95 5.50
N THR A 539 -4.73 -3.34 4.33
CA THR A 539 -5.94 -2.56 4.05
C THR A 539 -6.93 -3.39 3.23
N LEU A 540 -8.23 -3.29 3.55
CA LEU A 540 -9.32 -3.84 2.74
C LEU A 540 -9.91 -2.76 1.83
N THR A 541 -10.08 -3.07 0.54
CA THR A 541 -10.70 -2.18 -0.46
C THR A 541 -11.66 -2.94 -1.37
N GLY A 542 -12.63 -2.23 -1.94
CA GLY A 542 -13.59 -2.77 -2.90
C GLY A 542 -14.62 -1.73 -3.31
N THR A 543 -15.07 -1.77 -4.56
CA THR A 543 -16.09 -0.87 -5.11
C THR A 543 -17.38 -1.65 -5.29
N PRO A 544 -18.51 -1.27 -4.66
CA PRO A 544 -19.80 -1.87 -4.95
C PRO A 544 -20.17 -1.65 -6.42
N THR A 545 -20.59 -2.70 -7.12
CA THR A 545 -21.17 -2.57 -8.47
C THR A 545 -22.60 -2.06 -8.36
N ASN A 546 -23.11 -1.34 -9.38
CA ASN A 546 -24.43 -0.68 -9.33
C ASN A 546 -25.61 -1.60 -8.96
N SER A 547 -25.48 -2.92 -9.17
CA SER A 547 -26.46 -3.94 -8.74
C SER A 547 -26.54 -4.17 -7.22
N ALA A 548 -25.88 -3.36 -6.39
CA ALA A 548 -25.65 -3.62 -4.96
C ALA A 548 -26.14 -2.50 -4.02
N ALA A 549 -27.26 -1.83 -4.33
CA ALA A 549 -27.94 -0.96 -3.36
C ALA A 549 -28.42 -1.77 -2.13
N GLY A 550 -28.28 -1.21 -0.92
CA GLY A 550 -28.75 -1.85 0.32
C GLY A 550 -27.68 -2.07 1.40
N ASN A 551 -27.97 -2.97 2.33
CA ASN A 551 -27.17 -3.26 3.52
C ASN A 551 -26.30 -4.51 3.31
N HIS A 552 -24.98 -4.34 3.28
CA HIS A 552 -24.00 -5.43 3.13
C HIS A 552 -23.38 -5.79 4.47
N SER A 553 -23.61 -7.03 4.92
CA SER A 553 -23.07 -7.54 6.18
C SER A 553 -21.62 -8.02 6.01
N MET A 554 -20.68 -7.21 6.45
CA MET A 554 -19.26 -7.55 6.51
C MET A 554 -18.96 -8.29 7.82
N THR A 555 -18.12 -9.32 7.75
CA THR A 555 -17.71 -10.12 8.90
C THR A 555 -16.20 -10.29 8.88
N LEU A 556 -15.52 -9.65 9.83
CA LEU A 556 -14.08 -9.74 10.02
C LEU A 556 -13.77 -10.82 11.06
N THR A 557 -13.06 -11.87 10.65
CA THR A 557 -12.58 -12.93 11.55
C THR A 557 -11.08 -12.82 11.74
N ALA A 558 -10.65 -12.50 12.96
CA ALA A 558 -9.25 -12.68 13.37
C ALA A 558 -9.06 -14.12 13.88
N SER A 559 -7.97 -14.77 13.49
CA SER A 559 -7.62 -16.13 13.92
C SER A 559 -6.19 -16.16 14.43
N ASP A 560 -5.94 -16.93 15.50
CA ASP A 560 -4.60 -17.14 16.07
C ASP A 560 -3.78 -18.24 15.36
N GLY A 561 -4.40 -18.97 14.42
CA GLY A 561 -3.79 -20.10 13.72
C GLY A 561 -3.65 -21.39 14.55
N GLN A 562 -4.08 -21.38 15.81
CA GLN A 562 -4.08 -22.53 16.74
C GLN A 562 -5.49 -23.00 17.12
N GLY A 563 -6.53 -22.30 16.64
CA GLY A 563 -7.94 -22.68 16.75
C GLY A 563 -8.80 -21.64 17.47
N GLY A 564 -8.20 -20.62 18.07
CA GLY A 564 -8.91 -19.45 18.57
C GLY A 564 -9.25 -18.48 17.44
N SER A 565 -10.48 -17.97 17.45
CA SER A 565 -10.86 -16.88 16.56
C SER A 565 -11.84 -15.91 17.24
N ALA A 566 -11.76 -14.65 16.85
CA ALA A 566 -12.64 -13.58 17.29
C ALA A 566 -13.25 -12.90 16.05
N THR A 567 -14.56 -12.69 16.08
CA THR A 567 -15.32 -12.23 14.93
C THR A 567 -16.04 -10.92 15.25
N GLN A 568 -15.84 -9.91 14.40
CA GLN A 568 -16.54 -8.62 14.48
C GLN A 568 -17.27 -8.36 13.17
N SER A 569 -18.60 -8.19 13.24
CA SER A 569 -19.43 -7.85 12.09
C SER A 569 -19.83 -6.38 12.09
N PHE A 570 -20.03 -5.81 10.90
CA PHE A 570 -20.53 -4.46 10.67
C PHE A 570 -21.29 -4.40 9.33
N THR A 571 -22.16 -3.39 9.17
CA THR A 571 -22.99 -3.24 7.97
C THR A 571 -22.57 -2.01 7.17
N LEU A 572 -22.25 -2.19 5.89
CA LEU A 572 -22.07 -1.11 4.93
C LEU A 572 -23.40 -0.83 4.23
N LYS A 573 -23.90 0.40 4.32
CA LYS A 573 -25.14 0.81 3.61
C LYS A 573 -24.77 1.57 2.33
N VAL A 574 -25.08 0.97 1.19
CA VAL A 574 -25.02 1.59 -0.14
C VAL A 574 -26.40 2.15 -0.48
N ILE A 575 -26.46 3.36 -1.03
CA ILE A 575 -27.70 4.03 -1.44
C ILE A 575 -27.58 4.34 -2.93
N ASP A 576 -28.54 3.87 -3.73
CA ASP A 576 -28.71 4.36 -5.10
C ASP A 576 -29.61 5.61 -5.06
N PRO A 577 -29.19 6.75 -5.64
CA PRO A 577 -30.00 7.96 -5.75
C PRO A 577 -30.85 8.05 -7.03
N THR A 578 -30.75 7.06 -7.91
CA THR A 578 -31.37 7.07 -9.25
C THR A 578 -32.79 6.47 -9.22
N ALA A 579 -33.66 6.88 -10.15
CA ALA A 579 -35.01 6.35 -10.28
C ALA A 579 -35.14 5.45 -11.52
N PRO A 580 -35.96 4.38 -11.46
CA PRO A 580 -36.14 3.46 -12.58
C PRO A 580 -36.88 4.10 -13.75
N ILE A 581 -36.44 3.78 -14.97
CA ILE A 581 -37.11 4.15 -16.23
C ILE A 581 -37.60 2.90 -16.97
N ILE A 582 -38.63 3.04 -17.80
CA ILE A 582 -39.05 1.99 -18.73
C ILE A 582 -38.08 2.00 -19.92
N SER A 583 -37.42 0.88 -20.16
CA SER A 583 -36.45 0.73 -21.27
C SER A 583 -37.08 0.15 -22.54
N SER A 584 -38.16 -0.62 -22.42
CA SER A 584 -38.93 -1.13 -23.58
C SER A 584 -40.31 -1.67 -23.17
N VAL A 585 -41.21 -1.75 -24.14
CA VAL A 585 -42.46 -2.53 -24.07
C VAL A 585 -42.52 -3.42 -25.32
N SER A 586 -42.93 -4.67 -25.18
CA SER A 586 -43.00 -5.64 -26.29
C SER A 586 -44.12 -6.66 -26.10
N SER A 587 -44.41 -7.42 -27.16
CA SER A 587 -45.35 -8.55 -27.16
C SER A 587 -44.67 -9.76 -27.81
N SER A 588 -44.91 -10.95 -27.28
CA SER A 588 -44.54 -12.22 -27.94
C SER A 588 -45.55 -12.65 -29.00
N THR A 589 -46.77 -12.12 -28.95
CA THR A 589 -47.82 -12.35 -29.95
C THR A 589 -47.65 -11.37 -31.12
N GLY A 590 -47.43 -11.90 -32.33
CA GLY A 590 -47.15 -11.11 -33.53
C GLY A 590 -48.35 -10.33 -34.08
N ASN A 591 -48.09 -9.25 -34.82
CA ASN A 591 -49.13 -8.35 -35.31
C ASN A 591 -50.18 -9.07 -36.18
N GLY A 592 -51.47 -8.83 -35.89
CA GLY A 592 -52.59 -9.49 -36.56
C GLY A 592 -53.94 -9.00 -36.07
N ALA A 593 -55.03 -9.61 -36.56
CA ALA A 593 -56.39 -9.31 -36.12
C ALA A 593 -56.81 -10.23 -34.97
N TYR A 594 -57.25 -9.63 -33.87
CA TYR A 594 -57.65 -10.31 -32.63
C TYR A 594 -59.16 -10.20 -32.38
N LYS A 595 -59.68 -11.04 -31.49
CA LYS A 595 -61.09 -11.10 -31.07
C LYS A 595 -61.22 -10.96 -29.56
N ILE A 596 -62.42 -10.57 -29.11
CA ILE A 596 -62.75 -10.50 -27.68
C ILE A 596 -62.62 -11.92 -27.09
N GLY A 597 -61.70 -12.07 -26.13
CA GLY A 597 -61.33 -13.34 -25.50
C GLY A 597 -59.93 -13.85 -25.85
N ASP A 598 -59.26 -13.29 -26.87
CA ASP A 598 -57.86 -13.60 -27.16
C ASP A 598 -56.93 -13.00 -26.08
N VAL A 599 -55.87 -13.72 -25.73
CA VAL A 599 -54.89 -13.31 -24.71
C VAL A 599 -53.60 -12.85 -25.39
N ILE A 600 -53.28 -11.56 -25.25
CA ILE A 600 -52.04 -10.95 -25.74
C ILE A 600 -51.09 -10.74 -24.56
N ALA A 601 -49.88 -11.29 -24.64
CA ALA A 601 -48.89 -11.20 -23.58
C ALA A 601 -47.98 -9.96 -23.77
N VAL A 602 -48.28 -8.87 -23.06
CA VAL A 602 -47.46 -7.66 -23.04
C VAL A 602 -46.38 -7.75 -21.97
N THR A 603 -45.14 -7.41 -22.32
CA THR A 603 -43.98 -7.40 -21.43
C THR A 603 -43.38 -5.99 -21.38
N THR A 604 -43.24 -5.44 -20.17
CA THR A 604 -42.58 -4.14 -19.93
C THR A 604 -41.23 -4.37 -19.25
N THR A 605 -40.18 -3.78 -19.79
CA THR A 605 -38.82 -3.86 -19.23
C THR A 605 -38.45 -2.52 -18.58
N PHE A 606 -37.89 -2.59 -17.38
CA PHE A 606 -37.35 -1.43 -16.65
C PHE A 606 -35.82 -1.45 -16.67
N SER A 607 -35.18 -0.31 -16.44
CA SER A 607 -33.72 -0.16 -16.35
C SER A 607 -33.08 -0.95 -15.20
N GLU A 608 -33.87 -1.34 -14.21
CA GLU A 608 -33.49 -2.08 -13.02
C GLU A 608 -34.68 -2.92 -12.50
N THR A 609 -34.50 -3.65 -11.39
CA THR A 609 -35.57 -4.48 -10.81
C THR A 609 -36.50 -3.64 -9.95
N VAL A 610 -37.77 -3.53 -10.34
CA VAL A 610 -38.80 -2.76 -9.62
C VAL A 610 -39.82 -3.66 -8.92
N ASN A 611 -40.27 -3.26 -7.72
CA ASN A 611 -41.39 -3.91 -7.02
C ASN A 611 -42.72 -3.28 -7.47
N VAL A 612 -43.50 -4.00 -8.28
CA VAL A 612 -44.83 -3.54 -8.72
C VAL A 612 -45.88 -3.90 -7.67
N THR A 613 -46.41 -2.89 -6.97
CA THR A 613 -47.48 -3.06 -5.97
C THR A 613 -48.81 -2.53 -6.49
N GLY A 614 -49.72 -3.43 -6.87
CA GLY A 614 -51.05 -3.10 -7.39
C GLY A 614 -51.43 -3.98 -8.59
N THR A 615 -52.55 -3.66 -9.24
CA THR A 615 -52.96 -4.29 -10.49
C THR A 615 -52.52 -3.42 -11.67
N PRO A 616 -51.60 -3.88 -12.55
CA PRO A 616 -51.27 -3.15 -13.77
C PRO A 616 -52.52 -2.97 -14.64
N GLN A 617 -52.68 -1.77 -15.21
CA GLN A 617 -53.74 -1.49 -16.18
C GLN A 617 -53.13 -1.30 -17.56
N LEU A 618 -53.76 -1.91 -18.57
CA LEU A 618 -53.42 -1.78 -19.98
C LEU A 618 -54.59 -1.09 -20.67
N GLU A 619 -54.35 0.09 -21.22
CA GLU A 619 -55.31 0.74 -22.11
C GLU A 619 -55.05 0.23 -23.53
N LEU A 620 -56.10 -0.31 -24.18
CA LEU A 620 -56.04 -0.84 -25.54
C LEU A 620 -56.62 0.19 -26.50
N ASP A 621 -55.76 0.98 -27.12
CA ASP A 621 -56.13 1.79 -28.28
C ASP A 621 -56.36 0.86 -29.49
N THR A 622 -57.62 0.73 -29.91
CA THR A 622 -58.01 -0.13 -31.05
C THR A 622 -57.89 0.55 -32.40
N GLY A 623 -57.40 1.79 -32.47
CA GLY A 623 -56.81 2.35 -33.69
C GLY A 623 -57.80 2.66 -34.83
N ASP A 624 -58.84 3.44 -34.54
CA ASP A 624 -59.45 4.34 -35.54
C ASP A 624 -60.13 5.52 -34.81
N ASN A 625 -59.36 6.60 -34.60
CA ASN A 625 -59.65 7.85 -33.86
C ASN A 625 -59.40 7.82 -32.33
N SER A 626 -58.14 7.68 -31.90
CA SER A 626 -57.71 8.05 -30.55
C SER A 626 -57.60 9.57 -30.38
N LEU A 627 -58.38 10.12 -29.46
CA LEU A 627 -58.42 11.56 -29.14
C LEU A 627 -57.32 11.94 -28.13
N SER A 628 -56.07 11.94 -28.59
CA SER A 628 -54.93 12.47 -27.82
C SER A 628 -54.87 13.99 -27.94
N PHE A 629 -55.39 14.72 -26.94
CA PHE A 629 -55.24 16.17 -26.84
C PHE A 629 -53.83 16.54 -26.31
N ASP A 630 -52.82 16.55 -27.17
CA ASP A 630 -51.44 16.88 -26.78
C ASP A 630 -51.18 18.39 -26.60
N GLY A 631 -52.15 19.22 -27.04
CA GLY A 631 -52.11 20.68 -26.95
C GLY A 631 -51.73 21.39 -28.25
N THR A 632 -51.43 20.67 -29.34
CA THR A 632 -50.92 21.24 -30.59
C THR A 632 -51.98 21.39 -31.70
N ASN A 633 -52.89 22.36 -31.52
CA ASN A 633 -53.85 22.85 -32.53
C ASN A 633 -54.98 21.89 -32.97
N ASP A 634 -55.37 20.91 -32.15
CA ASP A 634 -56.52 20.04 -32.46
C ASP A 634 -57.86 20.80 -32.56
N TYR A 635 -58.61 20.54 -33.62
CA TYR A 635 -60.00 21.00 -33.79
C TYR A 635 -60.87 19.85 -34.27
N VAL A 636 -61.88 19.44 -33.49
CA VAL A 636 -62.88 18.46 -33.92
C VAL A 636 -64.15 19.18 -34.40
N ALA A 637 -64.40 19.13 -35.70
CA ALA A 637 -65.69 19.54 -36.29
C ALA A 637 -66.57 18.29 -36.48
N LEU A 638 -67.47 18.03 -35.53
CA LEU A 638 -68.38 16.86 -35.53
C LEU A 638 -69.53 16.99 -36.55
N ASN A 639 -69.19 17.11 -37.84
CA ASN A 639 -70.14 17.20 -38.96
C ASN A 639 -70.76 15.85 -39.34
N ALA A 640 -70.46 14.76 -38.62
CA ALA A 640 -70.89 13.40 -38.92
C ALA A 640 -71.45 12.63 -37.71
N LEU A 641 -71.74 13.31 -36.59
CA LEU A 641 -72.32 12.69 -35.39
C LEU A 641 -73.77 13.15 -35.21
N ASP A 642 -74.69 12.52 -35.94
CA ASP A 642 -76.13 12.79 -35.82
C ASP A 642 -76.71 12.12 -34.57
N LEU A 643 -76.65 12.86 -33.45
CA LEU A 643 -77.17 12.42 -32.16
C LEU A 643 -78.70 12.31 -32.11
N SER A 644 -79.44 12.68 -33.17
CA SER A 644 -80.91 12.57 -33.19
C SER A 644 -81.43 11.13 -33.09
N SER A 645 -80.55 10.14 -33.27
CA SER A 645 -80.85 8.70 -33.23
C SER A 645 -80.22 7.93 -32.06
N SER A 646 -79.39 8.57 -31.22
CA SER A 646 -78.59 7.90 -30.18
C SER A 646 -78.99 8.30 -28.74
N ASN A 647 -79.42 7.32 -27.94
CA ASN A 647 -79.98 7.54 -26.59
C ASN A 647 -78.94 7.87 -25.48
N GLY A 648 -77.69 8.19 -25.83
CA GLY A 648 -76.68 8.59 -24.84
C GLY A 648 -75.26 8.70 -25.40
N MET A 649 -74.36 9.26 -24.59
CA MET A 649 -72.92 9.38 -24.86
C MET A 649 -72.09 9.15 -23.60
N SER A 650 -70.86 8.67 -23.75
CA SER A 650 -69.90 8.51 -22.66
C SER A 650 -68.48 8.86 -23.09
N PHE A 651 -67.72 9.48 -22.20
CA PHE A 651 -66.33 9.90 -22.41
C PHE A 651 -65.54 9.92 -21.09
N SER A 652 -64.22 9.99 -21.19
CA SER A 652 -63.29 10.00 -20.05
C SER A 652 -62.56 11.34 -20.00
N LEU A 653 -62.39 11.92 -18.81
CA LEU A 653 -61.63 13.17 -18.62
C LEU A 653 -60.77 13.15 -17.35
N TRP A 654 -59.58 13.72 -17.42
CA TRP A 654 -58.68 13.84 -16.27
C TRP A 654 -58.93 15.19 -15.58
N VAL A 655 -59.34 15.17 -14.31
CA VAL A 655 -59.70 16.40 -13.58
C VAL A 655 -58.49 16.91 -12.81
N GLN A 656 -58.09 18.17 -13.01
CA GLN A 656 -57.09 18.85 -12.17
C GLN A 656 -57.70 20.10 -11.52
N LYS A 657 -57.19 20.47 -10.34
CA LYS A 657 -57.68 21.64 -9.59
C LYS A 657 -56.97 22.93 -10.04
N LYS A 658 -57.60 23.68 -10.94
CA LYS A 658 -57.17 25.01 -11.41
C LYS A 658 -57.34 26.05 -10.30
N THR A 659 -56.28 26.76 -9.92
CA THR A 659 -56.33 27.87 -8.95
C THR A 659 -56.58 29.20 -9.65
N GLY A 660 -57.40 30.08 -9.05
CA GLY A 660 -57.64 31.44 -9.58
C GLY A 660 -58.80 31.58 -10.57
N LEU A 661 -59.88 30.80 -10.42
CA LEU A 661 -61.10 30.98 -11.22
C LEU A 661 -61.76 32.36 -11.00
N PRO A 662 -62.32 33.01 -12.04
CA PRO A 662 -63.10 34.24 -11.88
C PRO A 662 -64.40 34.02 -11.09
N SER A 663 -64.86 35.05 -10.38
CA SER A 663 -66.11 35.02 -9.60
C SER A 663 -67.35 34.68 -10.43
N SER A 664 -68.18 33.78 -9.91
CA SER A 664 -69.57 33.45 -10.28
C SER A 664 -70.12 34.04 -11.59
N GLY A 665 -70.25 33.21 -12.62
CA GLY A 665 -71.01 33.55 -13.84
C GLY A 665 -70.34 33.11 -15.14
N ASN A 666 -69.02 32.96 -15.14
CA ASN A 666 -68.28 32.43 -16.28
C ASN A 666 -68.43 30.89 -16.38
N TYR A 667 -68.48 30.40 -17.61
CA TYR A 667 -68.53 28.99 -17.96
C TYR A 667 -67.35 28.64 -18.88
N GLU A 668 -66.53 27.66 -18.51
CA GLU A 668 -65.51 27.09 -19.42
C GLU A 668 -66.15 25.90 -20.15
N THR A 669 -66.62 26.13 -21.39
CA THR A 669 -67.15 25.06 -22.26
C THR A 669 -66.03 24.11 -22.68
N VAL A 670 -66.23 22.82 -22.42
CA VAL A 670 -65.32 21.71 -22.77
C VAL A 670 -65.70 21.12 -24.13
N LEU A 671 -66.99 20.83 -24.33
CA LEU A 671 -67.55 20.27 -25.57
C LEU A 671 -68.90 20.94 -25.86
N ARG A 672 -69.20 21.16 -27.14
CA ARG A 672 -70.49 21.69 -27.61
C ARG A 672 -70.83 21.13 -29.00
N GLN A 673 -72.10 20.87 -29.25
CA GLN A 673 -72.65 20.63 -30.58
C GLN A 673 -73.91 21.50 -30.78
N ASP A 674 -73.99 22.22 -31.91
CA ASP A 674 -75.09 23.12 -32.27
C ASP A 674 -75.66 22.72 -33.64
N LEU A 675 -76.91 22.22 -33.71
CA LEU A 675 -77.57 21.87 -34.98
C LEU A 675 -78.52 22.96 -35.52
N GLY A 676 -78.50 24.18 -34.95
CA GLY A 676 -79.23 25.32 -35.54
C GLY A 676 -79.74 26.41 -34.59
N GLY A 677 -78.88 26.94 -33.70
CA GLY A 677 -79.17 28.20 -32.97
C GLY A 677 -79.27 28.11 -31.45
N SER A 678 -79.15 26.92 -30.87
CA SER A 678 -78.88 26.65 -29.45
C SER A 678 -78.33 25.23 -29.34
N PRO A 679 -77.37 24.94 -28.44
CA PRO A 679 -76.68 23.66 -28.45
C PRO A 679 -77.63 22.51 -28.16
N ASP A 680 -77.37 21.38 -28.82
CA ASP A 680 -78.06 20.11 -28.62
C ASP A 680 -77.31 19.26 -27.60
N PHE A 681 -75.99 19.43 -27.52
CA PHE A 681 -75.14 18.91 -26.46
C PHE A 681 -74.19 20.00 -25.92
N LEU A 682 -73.98 20.03 -24.61
CA LEU A 682 -72.98 20.87 -23.94
C LEU A 682 -72.37 20.12 -22.75
N LEU A 683 -71.05 20.23 -22.63
CA LEU A 683 -70.30 19.95 -21.41
C LEU A 683 -69.52 21.20 -21.04
N GLN A 684 -69.71 21.71 -19.82
CA GLN A 684 -69.02 22.92 -19.37
C GLN A 684 -68.76 22.93 -17.86
N PHE A 685 -67.62 23.45 -17.45
CA PHE A 685 -67.36 23.80 -16.06
C PHE A 685 -68.06 25.11 -15.71
N THR A 686 -68.76 25.13 -14.58
CA THR A 686 -69.43 26.31 -14.05
C THR A 686 -68.53 27.02 -13.04
N GLY A 687 -68.68 28.34 -12.91
CA GLY A 687 -67.86 29.15 -11.98
C GLY A 687 -67.95 28.78 -10.49
N ASP A 688 -68.88 27.91 -10.09
CA ASP A 688 -68.99 27.29 -8.77
C ASP A 688 -68.32 25.88 -8.69
N SER A 689 -67.36 25.60 -9.57
CA SER A 689 -66.56 24.35 -9.63
C SER A 689 -67.35 23.05 -9.88
N LYS A 690 -68.57 23.17 -10.42
CA LYS A 690 -69.36 22.01 -10.85
C LYS A 690 -69.16 21.75 -12.33
N LEU A 691 -69.37 20.51 -12.74
CA LEU A 691 -69.49 20.14 -14.15
C LEU A 691 -70.98 20.14 -14.52
N ALA A 692 -71.34 20.98 -15.48
CA ALA A 692 -72.65 20.99 -16.11
C ALA A 692 -72.62 20.15 -17.38
N PHE A 693 -73.55 19.21 -17.45
CA PHE A 693 -73.85 18.39 -18.62
C PHE A 693 -75.26 18.73 -19.08
N GLY A 694 -75.46 19.05 -20.35
CA GLY A 694 -76.78 19.37 -20.90
C GLY A 694 -77.05 18.68 -22.22
N LEU A 695 -78.32 18.29 -22.39
CA LEU A 695 -78.88 17.73 -23.62
C LEU A 695 -80.16 18.49 -23.95
N LYS A 696 -80.36 18.85 -25.22
CA LYS A 696 -81.62 19.37 -25.74
C LYS A 696 -82.47 18.20 -26.24
N THR A 697 -83.78 18.24 -26.01
CA THR A 697 -84.71 17.29 -26.63
C THR A 697 -85.38 17.97 -27.84
N GLN A 698 -85.88 17.18 -28.80
CA GLN A 698 -86.39 17.74 -30.06
C GLN A 698 -87.55 18.76 -29.92
N ASN A 699 -88.24 18.79 -28.77
CA ASN A 699 -89.44 19.63 -28.56
C ASN A 699 -89.40 20.51 -27.29
N SER A 700 -88.25 20.71 -26.63
CA SER A 700 -88.18 21.49 -25.38
C SER A 700 -86.94 22.39 -25.23
N GLY A 701 -87.01 23.34 -24.31
CA GLY A 701 -85.89 24.19 -23.91
C GLY A 701 -84.71 23.44 -23.28
N TYR A 702 -83.61 24.15 -23.09
CA TYR A 702 -82.33 23.58 -22.65
C TYR A 702 -82.31 23.26 -21.14
N SER A 703 -81.83 22.07 -20.78
CA SER A 703 -81.74 21.61 -19.39
C SER A 703 -80.32 21.16 -19.04
N GLU A 704 -79.79 21.60 -17.89
CA GLU A 704 -78.48 21.20 -17.38
C GLU A 704 -78.61 20.34 -16.12
N LEU A 705 -77.87 19.24 -16.07
CA LEU A 705 -77.56 18.48 -14.87
C LEU A 705 -76.17 18.91 -14.37
N LYS A 706 -76.08 19.37 -13.11
CA LYS A 706 -74.84 19.88 -12.51
C LYS A 706 -74.37 18.96 -11.39
N VAL A 707 -73.13 18.50 -11.49
CA VAL A 707 -72.50 17.61 -10.50
C VAL A 707 -71.27 18.29 -9.93
N ASP A 708 -71.16 18.28 -8.61
CA ASP A 708 -69.97 18.76 -7.93
C ASP A 708 -68.87 17.70 -8.02
N ILE A 709 -67.77 18.04 -8.71
CA ILE A 709 -66.58 17.21 -8.85
C ILE A 709 -65.34 17.88 -8.22
N SER A 710 -65.57 18.81 -7.29
CA SER A 710 -64.49 19.52 -6.58
C SER A 710 -63.86 18.72 -5.42
N SER A 711 -64.44 17.56 -5.06
CA SER A 711 -63.92 16.70 -4.00
C SER A 711 -62.62 15.99 -4.39
N SER A 712 -61.81 15.63 -3.38
CA SER A 712 -60.58 14.84 -3.54
C SER A 712 -60.78 13.44 -4.14
N ASP A 713 -62.03 13.01 -4.29
CA ASP A 713 -62.36 11.72 -4.92
C ASP A 713 -62.21 11.77 -6.43
N TYR A 714 -62.29 12.96 -7.04
CA TYR A 714 -62.18 13.18 -8.49
C TYR A 714 -60.92 13.93 -8.93
N ILE A 715 -60.36 14.82 -8.09
CA ILE A 715 -59.15 15.58 -8.42
C ILE A 715 -57.93 14.67 -8.59
N ASN A 716 -57.15 14.94 -9.65
CA ASN A 716 -55.97 14.21 -10.11
C ASN A 716 -56.25 12.72 -10.39
N LYS A 717 -57.39 12.45 -11.02
CA LYS A 717 -57.80 11.11 -11.50
C LYS A 717 -58.53 11.22 -12.83
N TRP A 718 -58.60 10.09 -13.55
CA TRP A 718 -59.56 9.91 -14.63
C TRP A 718 -60.97 9.77 -14.06
N VAL A 719 -61.92 10.42 -14.72
CA VAL A 719 -63.34 10.41 -14.40
C VAL A 719 -64.09 10.04 -15.67
N HIS A 720 -64.77 8.90 -15.65
CA HIS A 720 -65.65 8.47 -16.73
C HIS A 720 -67.03 9.10 -16.52
N ILE A 721 -67.60 9.69 -17.57
CA ILE A 721 -68.88 10.39 -17.51
C ILE A 721 -69.75 9.86 -18.63
N ALA A 722 -70.98 9.48 -18.29
CA ALA A 722 -71.95 8.96 -19.23
C ALA A 722 -73.31 9.61 -19.00
N GLY A 723 -73.85 10.25 -20.04
CA GLY A 723 -75.16 10.87 -20.02
C GLY A 723 -76.10 10.21 -21.02
N PHE A 724 -77.32 9.93 -20.58
CA PHE A 724 -78.34 9.21 -21.35
C PHE A 724 -79.63 10.02 -21.42
N LEU A 725 -80.36 9.87 -22.52
CA LEU A 725 -81.69 10.44 -22.72
C LEU A 725 -82.66 9.30 -23.05
N ASP A 726 -83.65 9.11 -22.18
CA ASP A 726 -84.75 8.19 -22.44
C ASP A 726 -85.84 8.91 -23.24
N ASN A 727 -85.77 8.75 -24.56
CA ASN A 727 -86.72 9.28 -25.52
C ASN A 727 -88.17 8.72 -25.36
N THR A 728 -88.39 7.70 -24.52
CA THR A 728 -89.73 7.16 -24.23
C THR A 728 -90.38 7.80 -22.99
N THR A 729 -89.59 8.38 -22.08
CA THR A 729 -90.08 8.98 -20.83
C THR A 729 -89.73 10.46 -20.65
N SER A 730 -88.95 11.05 -21.57
CA SER A 730 -88.43 12.43 -21.53
C SER A 730 -87.49 12.73 -20.35
N TRP A 731 -86.90 11.69 -19.75
CA TRP A 731 -85.90 11.83 -18.69
C TRP A 731 -84.48 11.82 -19.23
N SER A 732 -83.65 12.72 -18.70
CA SER A 732 -82.20 12.67 -18.83
C SER A 732 -81.57 12.09 -17.55
N TYR A 733 -80.46 11.37 -17.71
CA TYR A 733 -79.71 10.73 -16.62
C TYR A 733 -78.21 11.00 -16.78
N LEU A 734 -77.52 11.26 -15.66
CA LEU A 734 -76.07 11.46 -15.64
C LEU A 734 -75.40 10.48 -14.67
N TYR A 735 -74.35 9.84 -15.15
CA TYR A 735 -73.51 8.89 -14.44
C TYR A 735 -72.06 9.38 -14.40
N VAL A 736 -71.40 9.21 -13.27
CA VAL A 736 -69.97 9.50 -13.07
C VAL A 736 -69.33 8.26 -12.43
N ASN A 737 -68.24 7.77 -13.03
CA ASN A 737 -67.58 6.51 -12.68
C ASN A 737 -68.56 5.32 -12.53
N GLY A 738 -69.56 5.26 -13.43
CA GLY A 738 -70.62 4.25 -13.44
C GLY A 738 -71.75 4.45 -12.42
N VAL A 739 -71.64 5.39 -11.49
CA VAL A 739 -72.65 5.69 -10.47
C VAL A 739 -73.60 6.77 -10.97
N LYS A 740 -74.93 6.56 -10.85
CA LYS A 740 -75.92 7.59 -11.21
C LYS A 740 -75.86 8.75 -10.23
N VAL A 741 -75.50 9.94 -10.71
CA VAL A 741 -75.33 11.16 -9.90
C VAL A 741 -76.42 12.21 -10.11
N GLY A 742 -77.28 12.05 -11.14
CA GLY A 742 -78.44 12.93 -11.30
C GLY A 742 -79.42 12.50 -12.40
N GLN A 743 -80.61 13.10 -12.38
CA GLN A 743 -81.68 12.89 -13.37
C GLN A 743 -82.61 14.11 -13.47
N ASN A 744 -83.19 14.40 -14.65
CA ASN A 744 -84.11 15.52 -14.87
C ASN A 744 -85.19 15.20 -15.92
N ASN A 745 -86.34 15.89 -15.89
CA ASN A 745 -87.51 15.66 -16.74
C ASN A 745 -87.83 16.90 -17.60
N ASN A 746 -87.77 16.77 -18.93
CA ASN A 746 -87.50 17.89 -19.83
C ASN A 746 -88.76 18.55 -20.43
N ASN A 747 -89.76 18.89 -19.60
CA ASN A 747 -91.09 19.31 -20.06
C ASN A 747 -91.45 20.79 -19.77
N SER A 748 -90.67 21.76 -20.28
CA SER A 748 -91.10 23.20 -20.27
C SER A 748 -90.34 24.14 -21.24
N GLY A 749 -91.09 24.83 -22.12
CA GLY A 749 -90.87 26.23 -22.51
C GLY A 749 -89.78 26.59 -23.57
N PRO A 750 -89.88 27.74 -24.27
CA PRO A 750 -89.26 27.91 -25.60
C PRO A 750 -88.31 29.11 -25.81
N ALA A 751 -87.53 29.05 -26.92
CA ALA A 751 -86.95 30.17 -27.71
C ALA A 751 -85.80 31.02 -27.06
N THR A 752 -84.80 31.61 -27.76
CA THR A 752 -84.33 31.57 -29.18
C THR A 752 -82.92 32.22 -29.30
N ASN A 753 -82.21 31.93 -30.40
CA ASN A 753 -81.15 32.74 -31.06
C ASN A 753 -79.71 32.89 -30.48
N THR A 754 -78.79 32.17 -31.11
CA THR A 754 -77.54 32.66 -31.77
C THR A 754 -76.57 33.61 -31.04
N ALA A 755 -75.36 33.12 -30.76
CA ALA A 755 -74.12 33.81 -31.10
C ALA A 755 -72.93 32.82 -31.23
N ASN A 756 -72.11 32.96 -32.28
CA ASN A 756 -70.85 32.22 -32.43
C ASN A 756 -69.75 32.89 -31.60
N TYR A 757 -69.06 32.14 -30.73
CA TYR A 757 -67.81 32.57 -30.10
C TYR A 757 -66.80 31.41 -30.08
N LYS A 758 -65.62 31.63 -30.67
CA LYS A 758 -64.45 30.75 -30.48
C LYS A 758 -63.76 31.15 -29.18
N LEU A 759 -63.58 30.21 -28.25
CA LEU A 759 -62.86 30.44 -27.01
C LEU A 759 -61.37 30.10 -27.16
N ARG A 760 -60.50 30.98 -26.66
CA ARG A 760 -59.05 30.80 -26.60
C ARG A 760 -58.65 30.57 -25.14
N ILE A 761 -57.89 29.51 -24.86
CA ILE A 761 -57.31 29.26 -23.54
C ILE A 761 -55.79 29.14 -23.70
N GLY A 762 -55.05 30.10 -23.14
CA GLY A 762 -53.64 29.95 -22.78
C GLY A 762 -53.51 29.64 -21.27
N ASN A 763 -52.32 29.55 -20.69
CA ASN A 763 -51.00 29.85 -21.25
C ASN A 763 -49.89 29.13 -20.43
N SER A 764 -48.71 29.00 -21.04
CA SER A 764 -47.38 28.77 -20.42
C SER A 764 -47.14 29.62 -19.14
N PRO A 765 -46.26 29.23 -18.18
CA PRO A 765 -45.18 28.21 -18.27
C PRO A 765 -45.52 26.83 -17.70
#